data_AF-A0A7V9E0Z9-F1
#
_entry.id   AF-A0A7V9E0Z9-F1
#
_cell.length_a   1.000
_cell.length_b   1.000
_cell.length_c   1.000
_cell.angle_alpha   90.00
_cell.angle_beta   90.00
_cell.angle_gamma   90.00
#
_symmetry.space_group_name_H-M   'P 1'
#
loop_
_entity.id
_entity.type
_entity.pdbx_description
1 polymer ?
#
loop_
_entity_poly.entity_id
_entity_poly.type
_entity_poly.pdbx_seq_one_letter_code
_entity_poly.pdbx_strand_id
1 'polypeptide(L)'
;AFVVPAVVGWFFWHSASVKWAREQVPRIEQLAQAQKYFEAYDLTLAAQKHLPDDATITRLMPTISDTLSVTTEPAGAEVYLKRFAPDESGTFPPRQLVGTTPLNNLRIARGQYILYIEKAGYAKTERTLSGAIMRAGNARVIPPSISVQQKLIEAGKIPERMAFVPGGDYRLVAWARPTEERVRLDDYFIDKYEVSNQEYKEFINAGGYMKRPYWKYRFVKDGKTLSWDEAIDEFKDRTGLSGPRNWSNQNFPEGKAEYPVTDITWYEAAAYAAFRGKQLPTIFQWEKAARNGSASPLGNYMPWGIFYPGDTLTYHANFENNGTMPVSSLEFGMSPFGNYNMAGNVSEWCLNEISQGFTASGGAWGEPSYMFADYGNLPGFYSSNNVGFRCALNSPGATGDQGAMRIEINQEIPVYAPSNEASFNNWLSYYRYDKTPLDPQIVEVTETAEWRREKITFNGADGERAIAYLYLPKNFLRPLQVIHFMPASNVEDGLQPLTAAMENRLAPITKSGRAAFGVVIKGYIERLRPEGYVEPDPRTAEYREKIVNWTIDVRRGLDYLETRDDLDTSRIAFLGASAGARSGLILAAVENRYRSIAWLGAGLRKSWVQWIAEANPINFAPHIQAPKLMVHGRYDENLPLKTQAEPLYKLLREPKRLVLYDGGHSPPMEFFVPAVNTWLDETLG
;
A
#
# COMPACT_ATOMS: atom_id res chain seq x y z
N ALA A 1 17.95 -67.84 -15.41
CA ALA A 1 17.20 -67.30 -16.57
C ALA A 1 16.41 -66.00 -16.28
N PHE A 2 16.04 -65.70 -15.03
CA PHE A 2 15.27 -64.47 -14.70
C PHE A 2 16.08 -63.16 -14.60
N VAL A 3 17.41 -63.22 -14.55
CA VAL A 3 18.28 -62.03 -14.37
C VAL A 3 18.41 -61.21 -15.67
N VAL A 4 18.47 -61.86 -16.83
CA VAL A 4 18.70 -61.17 -18.13
C VAL A 4 17.50 -60.32 -18.58
N PRO A 5 16.23 -60.77 -18.50
CA PRO A 5 15.08 -59.95 -18.87
C PRO A 5 14.89 -58.74 -17.95
N ALA A 6 15.18 -58.90 -16.65
CA ALA A 6 15.10 -57.83 -15.67
C ALA A 6 16.15 -56.73 -15.91
N VAL A 7 17.38 -57.11 -16.28
CA VAL A 7 18.45 -56.16 -16.61
C VAL A 7 18.15 -55.39 -17.89
N VAL A 8 17.60 -56.05 -18.93
CA VAL A 8 17.20 -55.39 -20.18
C VAL A 8 16.02 -54.43 -19.95
N GLY A 9 15.00 -54.85 -19.20
CA GLY A 9 13.87 -54.00 -18.83
C GLY A 9 14.29 -52.78 -18.01
N TRP A 10 15.19 -52.97 -17.04
CA TRP A 10 15.77 -51.87 -16.26
C TRP A 10 16.55 -50.89 -17.15
N PHE A 11 17.34 -51.40 -18.11
CA PHE A 11 18.11 -50.56 -19.03
C PHE A 11 17.20 -49.69 -19.92
N PHE A 12 16.13 -50.26 -20.49
CA PHE A 12 15.16 -49.48 -21.29
C PHE A 12 14.42 -48.45 -20.45
N TRP A 13 13.97 -48.83 -19.24
CA TRP A 13 13.31 -47.89 -18.33
C TRP A 13 14.25 -46.76 -17.93
N HIS A 14 15.48 -47.08 -17.51
CA HIS A 14 16.51 -46.09 -17.16
C HIS A 14 16.82 -45.16 -18.34
N SER A 15 17.02 -45.69 -19.53
CA SER A 15 17.29 -44.89 -20.73
C SER A 15 16.10 -43.99 -21.10
N ALA A 16 14.87 -44.46 -20.95
CA ALA A 16 13.66 -43.66 -21.20
C ALA A 16 13.50 -42.55 -20.16
N SER A 17 13.73 -42.85 -18.87
CA SER A 17 13.69 -41.86 -17.79
C SER A 17 14.76 -40.78 -17.92
N VAL A 18 15.98 -41.14 -18.33
CA VAL A 18 17.06 -40.18 -18.62
C VAL A 18 16.71 -39.31 -19.83
N LYS A 19 16.16 -39.90 -20.90
CA LYS A 19 15.71 -39.15 -22.08
C LYS A 19 14.61 -38.15 -21.72
N TRP A 20 13.58 -38.59 -21.00
CA TRP A 20 12.52 -37.72 -20.50
C TRP A 20 13.07 -36.58 -19.65
N ALA A 21 13.96 -36.86 -18.69
CA ALA A 21 14.53 -35.85 -17.81
C ALA A 21 15.31 -34.78 -18.60
N ARG A 22 16.06 -35.17 -19.64
CA ARG A 22 16.77 -34.22 -20.53
C ARG A 22 15.80 -33.33 -21.31
N GLU A 23 14.68 -33.89 -21.78
CA GLU A 23 13.63 -33.13 -22.48
C GLU A 23 12.93 -32.12 -21.55
N GLN A 24 12.96 -32.31 -20.22
CA GLN A 24 12.38 -31.36 -19.27
C GLN A 24 13.31 -30.19 -18.91
N VAL A 25 14.62 -30.28 -19.11
CA VAL A 25 15.57 -29.21 -18.72
C VAL A 25 15.23 -27.84 -19.34
N PRO A 26 14.93 -27.73 -20.65
CA PRO A 26 14.49 -26.46 -21.23
C PRO A 26 13.18 -25.93 -20.62
N ARG A 27 12.27 -26.84 -20.25
CA ARG A 27 11.01 -26.47 -19.60
C ARG A 27 11.24 -25.95 -18.18
N ILE A 28 12.14 -26.56 -17.42
CA ILE A 28 12.56 -26.07 -16.09
C ILE A 28 13.11 -24.64 -16.21
N GLU A 29 13.99 -24.39 -17.19
CA GLU A 29 14.55 -23.07 -17.43
C GLU A 29 13.48 -22.05 -17.81
N GLN A 30 12.54 -22.41 -18.68
CA GLN A 30 11.41 -21.57 -19.05
C GLN A 30 10.53 -21.22 -17.84
N LEU A 31 10.22 -22.19 -16.99
CA LEU A 31 9.42 -21.97 -15.77
C LEU A 31 10.16 -21.06 -14.79
N ALA A 32 11.46 -21.25 -14.60
CA ALA A 32 12.29 -20.40 -13.75
C ALA A 32 12.34 -18.96 -14.27
N GLN A 33 12.50 -18.76 -15.59
CA GLN A 33 12.47 -17.45 -16.22
C GLN A 33 11.10 -16.77 -16.09
N ALA A 34 10.02 -17.56 -16.18
CA ALA A 34 8.65 -17.11 -15.95
C ALA A 34 8.29 -16.95 -14.47
N GLN A 35 9.24 -17.17 -13.54
CA GLN A 35 9.04 -17.08 -12.08
C GLN A 35 8.01 -18.06 -11.52
N LYS A 36 7.72 -19.12 -12.27
CA LYS A 36 6.89 -20.26 -11.85
C LYS A 36 7.73 -21.23 -11.03
N TYR A 37 8.20 -20.74 -9.88
CA TYR A 37 9.24 -21.41 -9.09
C TYR A 37 8.74 -22.71 -8.43
N PHE A 38 7.45 -22.80 -8.07
CA PHE A 38 6.87 -24.03 -7.56
C PHE A 38 6.93 -25.15 -8.60
N GLU A 39 6.45 -24.88 -9.81
CA GLU A 39 6.44 -25.83 -10.92
C GLU A 39 7.86 -26.15 -11.39
N ALA A 40 8.75 -25.14 -11.46
CA ALA A 40 10.15 -25.35 -11.80
C ALA A 40 10.84 -26.26 -10.78
N TYR A 41 10.61 -26.03 -9.48
CA TYR A 41 11.21 -26.83 -8.41
C TYR A 41 10.71 -28.28 -8.41
N ASP A 42 9.40 -28.49 -8.53
CA ASP A 42 8.82 -29.84 -8.55
C ASP A 42 9.31 -30.64 -9.77
N LEU A 43 9.35 -30.01 -10.95
CA LEU A 43 9.87 -30.62 -12.17
C LEU A 43 11.37 -30.91 -12.05
N THR A 44 12.12 -30.01 -11.39
CA THR A 44 13.55 -30.20 -11.12
C THR A 44 13.79 -31.40 -10.20
N LEU A 45 13.03 -31.55 -9.11
CA LEU A 45 13.17 -32.70 -8.21
C LEU A 45 12.84 -34.03 -8.92
N ALA A 46 11.90 -34.03 -9.86
CA ALA A 46 11.57 -35.20 -10.66
C ALA A 46 12.70 -35.53 -11.67
N ALA A 47 13.23 -34.53 -12.37
CA ALA A 47 14.30 -34.72 -13.35
C ALA A 47 15.67 -35.07 -12.70
N GLN A 48 16.00 -34.46 -11.56
CA GLN A 48 17.28 -34.66 -10.86
C GLN A 48 17.49 -36.10 -10.40
N LYS A 49 16.42 -36.87 -10.16
CA LYS A 49 16.50 -38.33 -9.87
C LYS A 49 17.18 -39.12 -10.99
N HIS A 50 17.13 -38.62 -12.22
CA HIS A 50 17.71 -39.27 -13.41
C HIS A 50 18.90 -38.50 -13.99
N LEU A 51 19.10 -37.24 -13.57
CA LEU A 51 20.18 -36.35 -14.00
C LEU A 51 20.82 -35.65 -12.78
N PRO A 52 21.53 -36.37 -11.88
CA PRO A 52 22.02 -35.81 -10.63
C PRO A 52 23.08 -34.72 -10.82
N ASP A 53 23.90 -34.82 -11.89
CA ASP A 53 25.06 -33.95 -12.15
C ASP A 53 24.82 -32.97 -13.31
N ASP A 54 23.57 -32.73 -13.72
CA ASP A 54 23.27 -31.79 -14.79
C ASP A 54 23.63 -30.35 -14.39
N ALA A 55 24.43 -29.69 -15.21
CA ALA A 55 24.96 -28.36 -14.94
C ALA A 55 23.86 -27.28 -14.92
N THR A 56 22.80 -27.44 -15.74
CA THR A 56 21.68 -26.50 -15.79
C THR A 56 20.82 -26.64 -14.55
N ILE A 57 20.49 -27.87 -14.13
CA ILE A 57 19.77 -28.12 -12.87
C ILE A 57 20.56 -27.54 -11.69
N THR A 58 21.86 -27.80 -11.62
CA THR A 58 22.74 -27.30 -10.55
C THR A 58 22.75 -25.76 -10.51
N ARG A 59 22.84 -25.11 -11.67
CA ARG A 59 22.81 -23.65 -11.81
C ARG A 59 21.46 -23.04 -11.42
N LEU A 60 20.35 -23.67 -11.78
CA LEU A 60 18.99 -23.13 -11.54
C LEU A 60 18.53 -23.34 -10.10
N MET A 61 19.06 -24.36 -9.40
CA MET A 61 18.61 -24.73 -8.07
C MET A 61 18.56 -23.56 -7.06
N PRO A 62 19.60 -22.70 -6.93
CA PRO A 62 19.54 -21.55 -6.02
C PRO A 62 18.47 -20.51 -6.40
N THR A 63 18.10 -20.42 -7.68
CA THR A 63 17.07 -19.50 -8.16
C THR A 63 15.68 -20.00 -7.82
N ILE A 64 15.42 -21.29 -7.99
CA ILE A 64 14.08 -21.90 -7.84
C ILE A 64 13.81 -22.47 -6.44
N SER A 65 14.81 -22.49 -5.56
CA SER A 65 14.67 -23.03 -4.20
C SER A 65 15.17 -22.05 -3.13
N ASP A 66 14.72 -22.30 -1.90
CA ASP A 66 15.16 -21.65 -0.67
C ASP A 66 15.39 -22.70 0.43
N THR A 67 15.91 -22.29 1.58
CA THR A 67 16.08 -23.14 2.76
C THR A 67 15.28 -22.60 3.94
N LEU A 68 14.52 -23.48 4.58
CA LEU A 68 13.71 -23.22 5.76
C LEU A 68 14.32 -23.90 7.00
N SER A 69 14.56 -23.12 8.05
CA SER A 69 14.87 -23.60 9.38
C SER A 69 13.76 -23.19 10.35
N VAL A 70 13.28 -24.12 11.17
CA VAL A 70 12.21 -23.88 12.15
C VAL A 70 12.57 -24.49 13.48
N THR A 71 12.63 -23.67 14.53
CA THR A 71 12.80 -24.12 15.91
C THR A 71 11.62 -23.67 16.76
N THR A 72 11.26 -24.50 17.75
CA THR A 72 10.23 -24.16 18.73
C THR A 72 10.70 -24.37 20.14
N GLU A 73 10.11 -23.62 21.06
CA GLU A 73 10.24 -23.84 22.49
C GLU A 73 8.86 -24.15 23.10
N PRO A 74 8.62 -25.39 23.59
CA PRO A 74 9.49 -26.57 23.49
C PRO A 74 9.61 -27.13 22.07
N ALA A 75 10.65 -27.94 21.84
CA ALA A 75 10.86 -28.66 20.58
C ALA A 75 9.81 -29.76 20.35
N GLY A 76 9.83 -30.38 19.16
CA GLY A 76 8.94 -31.50 18.82
C GLY A 76 7.55 -31.05 18.40
N ALA A 77 7.45 -29.95 17.64
CA ALA A 77 6.20 -29.47 17.05
C ALA A 77 6.16 -29.86 15.57
N GLU A 78 5.00 -30.28 15.08
CA GLU A 78 4.76 -30.56 13.66
C GLU A 78 4.72 -29.26 12.87
N VAL A 79 5.37 -29.27 11.71
CA VAL A 79 5.48 -28.12 10.82
C VAL A 79 4.79 -28.44 9.50
N TYR A 80 3.81 -27.64 9.13
CA TYR A 80 3.11 -27.74 7.86
C TYR A 80 3.35 -26.52 7.00
N LEU A 81 3.43 -26.71 5.67
CA LEU A 81 3.51 -25.64 4.69
C LEU A 81 2.33 -25.72 3.72
N LYS A 82 1.68 -24.58 3.47
CA LYS A 82 0.72 -24.37 2.39
C LYS A 82 1.34 -23.40 1.39
N ARG A 83 1.51 -23.82 0.13
CA ARG A 83 2.03 -22.94 -0.94
C ARG A 83 0.97 -21.90 -1.29
N PHE A 84 1.39 -20.64 -1.45
CA PHE A 84 0.56 -19.61 -2.03
C PHE A 84 0.76 -19.62 -3.55
N ALA A 85 -0.26 -20.04 -4.30
CA ALA A 85 -0.24 -20.07 -5.76
C ALA A 85 -1.17 -18.97 -6.29
N PRO A 86 -0.66 -17.78 -6.68
CA PRO A 86 -1.47 -16.67 -7.18
C PRO A 86 -1.95 -16.86 -8.63
N ASP A 87 -1.85 -18.07 -9.20
CA ASP A 87 -2.17 -18.27 -10.61
C ASP A 87 -3.68 -18.31 -10.91
N GLU A 88 -4.03 -18.24 -12.20
CA GLU A 88 -5.40 -18.14 -12.72
C GLU A 88 -6.30 -19.34 -12.35
N SER A 89 -5.76 -20.42 -11.78
CA SER A 89 -6.53 -21.61 -11.45
C SER A 89 -7.39 -21.44 -10.19
N GLY A 90 -7.10 -20.44 -9.36
CA GLY A 90 -7.79 -20.20 -8.08
C GLY A 90 -7.74 -21.37 -7.08
N THR A 91 -6.92 -22.40 -7.36
CA THR A 91 -6.88 -23.64 -6.58
C THR A 91 -5.60 -23.71 -5.75
N PHE A 92 -5.73 -23.43 -4.44
CA PHE A 92 -4.60 -23.52 -3.51
C PHE A 92 -4.35 -24.98 -3.09
N PRO A 93 -3.11 -25.50 -3.18
CA PRO A 93 -2.81 -26.84 -2.71
C PRO A 93 -3.04 -26.94 -1.19
N PRO A 94 -3.44 -28.13 -0.68
CA PRO A 94 -3.58 -28.33 0.75
C PRO A 94 -2.23 -28.18 1.46
N ARG A 95 -2.27 -27.82 2.74
CA ARG A 95 -1.06 -27.81 3.57
C ARG A 95 -0.47 -29.22 3.67
N GLN A 96 0.86 -29.30 3.68
CA GLN A 96 1.61 -30.55 3.75
C GLN A 96 2.51 -30.57 4.99
N LEU A 97 2.56 -31.70 5.69
CA LEU A 97 3.51 -31.92 6.79
C LEU A 97 4.92 -32.00 6.19
N VAL A 98 5.82 -31.14 6.65
CA VAL A 98 7.22 -31.09 6.16
C VAL A 98 8.22 -31.58 7.20
N GLY A 99 7.80 -31.80 8.44
CA GLY A 99 8.60 -32.45 9.47
C GLY A 99 8.24 -31.98 10.88
N THR A 100 9.17 -32.19 11.81
CA THR A 100 9.01 -31.85 13.23
C THR A 100 10.21 -31.01 13.70
N THR A 101 9.97 -30.00 14.54
CA THR A 101 11.05 -29.12 15.04
C THR A 101 12.04 -29.86 15.94
N PRO A 102 13.35 -29.56 15.86
CA PRO A 102 13.96 -28.55 14.99
C PRO A 102 14.12 -29.03 13.53
N LEU A 103 13.70 -28.19 12.58
CA LEU A 103 14.02 -28.33 11.17
C LEU A 103 15.22 -27.46 10.83
N ASN A 104 16.23 -28.05 10.18
CA ASN A 104 17.46 -27.36 9.81
C ASN A 104 17.65 -27.41 8.29
N ASN A 105 17.69 -26.24 7.65
CA ASN A 105 17.99 -26.05 6.24
C ASN A 105 17.16 -26.94 5.29
N LEU A 106 15.88 -27.15 5.62
CA LEU A 106 14.96 -27.88 4.76
C LEU A 106 14.84 -27.15 3.43
N ARG A 107 15.23 -27.79 2.33
CA ARG A 107 15.08 -27.19 1.01
C ARG A 107 13.60 -27.18 0.61
N ILE A 108 13.12 -26.01 0.23
CA ILE A 108 11.75 -25.78 -0.23
C ILE A 108 11.80 -25.07 -1.59
N ALA A 109 10.71 -25.17 -2.35
CA ALA A 109 10.56 -24.33 -3.53
C ALA A 109 10.57 -22.85 -3.12
N ARG A 110 11.19 -21.99 -3.93
CA ARG A 110 11.17 -20.56 -3.70
C ARG A 110 9.76 -20.03 -3.94
N GLY A 111 9.21 -19.26 -3.01
CA GLY A 111 7.86 -18.72 -3.12
C GLY A 111 7.30 -18.25 -1.79
N GLN A 112 6.00 -18.01 -1.76
CA GLN A 112 5.25 -17.60 -0.58
C GLN A 112 4.48 -18.78 0.02
N TYR A 113 4.38 -18.82 1.35
CA TYR A 113 3.75 -19.91 2.08
C TYR A 113 2.96 -19.41 3.29
N ILE A 114 1.99 -20.21 3.73
CA ILE A 114 1.56 -20.20 5.13
C ILE A 114 2.25 -21.35 5.86
N LEU A 115 2.94 -21.01 6.94
CA LEU A 115 3.56 -21.92 7.89
C LEU A 115 2.58 -22.17 9.03
N TYR A 116 2.28 -23.44 9.31
CA TYR A 116 1.55 -23.85 10.51
C TYR A 116 2.50 -24.62 11.43
N ILE A 117 2.44 -24.32 12.72
CA ILE A 117 3.17 -25.04 13.76
C ILE A 117 2.15 -25.58 14.76
N GLU A 118 2.15 -26.89 14.94
CA GLU A 118 1.18 -27.59 15.80
C GLU A 118 1.90 -28.51 16.80
N LYS A 119 1.51 -28.44 18.06
CA LYS A 119 1.98 -29.35 19.11
C LYS A 119 0.84 -29.62 20.09
N ALA A 120 0.60 -30.89 20.41
CA ALA A 120 -0.44 -31.27 21.36
C ALA A 120 -0.27 -30.54 22.71
N GLY A 121 -1.35 -29.95 23.23
CA GLY A 121 -1.34 -29.14 24.45
C GLY A 121 -0.96 -27.67 24.27
N TYR A 122 -0.52 -27.26 23.07
CA TYR A 122 -0.13 -25.88 22.77
C TYR A 122 -1.08 -25.24 21.75
N ALA A 123 -1.15 -23.92 21.78
CA ALA A 123 -1.91 -23.12 20.82
C ALA A 123 -1.32 -23.29 19.41
N LYS A 124 -2.19 -23.45 18.42
CA LYS A 124 -1.79 -23.48 17.01
C LYS A 124 -1.32 -22.10 16.59
N THR A 125 -0.18 -22.04 15.91
CA THR A 125 0.35 -20.79 15.35
C THR A 125 0.44 -20.89 13.84
N GLU A 126 0.11 -19.80 13.16
CA GLU A 126 0.20 -19.67 11.71
C GLU A 126 0.80 -18.31 11.34
N ARG A 127 1.58 -18.28 10.27
CA ARG A 127 2.18 -17.06 9.74
C ARG A 127 2.54 -17.21 8.27
N THR A 128 2.67 -16.08 7.59
CA THR A 128 3.19 -16.02 6.23
C THR A 128 4.72 -16.13 6.21
N LEU A 129 5.24 -16.73 5.15
CA LEU A 129 6.66 -16.78 4.81
C LEU A 129 6.83 -16.37 3.34
N SER A 130 7.87 -15.61 3.03
CA SER A 130 8.22 -15.24 1.66
C SER A 130 9.69 -15.48 1.39
N GLY A 131 9.98 -16.34 0.42
CA GLY A 131 11.29 -16.45 -0.23
C GLY A 131 11.34 -15.75 -1.59
N ALA A 132 10.34 -14.91 -1.93
CA ALA A 132 10.28 -14.30 -3.24
C ALA A 132 11.47 -13.34 -3.51
N ILE A 133 11.94 -13.30 -4.76
CA ILE A 133 13.09 -12.48 -5.15
C ILE A 133 12.65 -11.03 -5.33
N MET A 134 13.34 -10.12 -4.66
CA MET A 134 13.05 -8.69 -4.74
C MET A 134 13.57 -8.07 -6.03
N ARG A 135 12.79 -7.13 -6.58
CA ARG A 135 13.18 -6.27 -7.69
C ARG A 135 13.12 -4.81 -7.26
N ALA A 136 14.24 -4.10 -7.40
CA ALA A 136 14.28 -2.65 -7.22
C ALA A 136 14.86 -2.02 -8.48
N GLY A 137 13.99 -1.42 -9.30
CA GLY A 137 14.29 -1.19 -10.70
C GLY A 137 14.65 -2.52 -11.37
N ASN A 138 15.89 -2.65 -11.82
CA ASN A 138 16.39 -3.87 -12.46
C ASN A 138 17.28 -4.74 -11.56
N ALA A 139 17.59 -4.30 -10.33
CA ALA A 139 18.36 -5.11 -9.40
C ALA A 139 17.50 -6.28 -8.89
N ARG A 140 18.02 -7.51 -8.99
CA ARG A 140 17.42 -8.70 -8.36
C ARG A 140 18.12 -8.97 -7.03
N VAL A 141 17.37 -8.93 -5.94
CA VAL A 141 17.89 -9.20 -4.60
C VAL A 141 17.25 -10.49 -4.10
N ILE A 142 18.08 -11.53 -3.96
CA ILE A 142 17.67 -12.81 -3.39
C ILE A 142 17.58 -12.63 -1.87
N PRO A 143 16.43 -12.91 -1.23
CA PRO A 143 16.32 -12.80 0.22
C PRO A 143 17.22 -13.83 0.92
N PRO A 144 17.62 -13.56 2.18
CA PRO A 144 18.33 -14.56 2.97
C PRO A 144 17.44 -15.78 3.25
N SER A 145 18.08 -16.90 3.60
CA SER A 145 17.41 -18.13 4.03
C SER A 145 16.35 -17.88 5.11
N ILE A 146 15.22 -18.58 5.02
CA ILE A 146 14.11 -18.43 5.94
C ILE A 146 14.43 -19.14 7.27
N SER A 147 14.40 -18.39 8.37
CA SER A 147 14.61 -18.91 9.72
C SER A 147 13.48 -18.44 10.64
N VAL A 148 12.82 -19.39 11.29
CA VAL A 148 11.70 -19.14 12.20
C VAL A 148 12.01 -19.71 13.57
N GLN A 149 11.93 -18.86 14.59
CA GLN A 149 11.99 -19.26 15.99
C GLN A 149 10.65 -18.94 16.64
N GLN A 150 10.00 -19.96 17.22
CA GLN A 150 8.64 -19.82 17.76
C GLN A 150 8.57 -20.32 19.21
N LYS A 151 8.23 -19.41 20.13
CA LYS A 151 7.80 -19.77 21.49
C LYS A 151 6.36 -20.29 21.42
N LEU A 152 6.10 -21.48 21.95
CA LEU A 152 4.77 -22.08 21.99
C LEU A 152 4.11 -21.78 23.33
N ILE A 153 2.84 -21.36 23.27
CA ILE A 153 2.02 -21.07 24.45
C ILE A 153 1.05 -22.22 24.66
N GLU A 154 0.90 -22.68 25.91
CA GLU A 154 -0.09 -23.70 26.24
C GLU A 154 -1.49 -23.25 25.81
N ALA A 155 -2.29 -24.18 25.27
CA ALA A 155 -3.58 -23.85 24.68
C ALA A 155 -4.56 -23.18 25.67
N GLY A 156 -4.47 -23.51 26.96
CA GLY A 156 -5.29 -22.88 28.02
C GLY A 156 -4.80 -21.51 28.49
N LYS A 157 -3.61 -21.07 28.05
CA LYS A 157 -2.99 -19.79 28.43
C LYS A 157 -3.13 -18.70 27.37
N ILE A 158 -3.59 -19.03 26.16
CA ILE A 158 -3.86 -18.05 25.12
C ILE A 158 -5.32 -17.58 25.24
N PRO A 159 -5.59 -16.27 25.35
CA PRO A 159 -6.94 -15.76 25.27
C PRO A 159 -7.56 -16.09 23.92
N GLU A 160 -8.87 -16.34 23.93
CA GLU A 160 -9.61 -16.64 22.71
C GLU A 160 -9.46 -15.52 21.67
N ARG A 161 -9.28 -15.90 20.39
CA ARG A 161 -9.08 -15.00 19.24
C ARG A 161 -7.87 -14.06 19.34
N MET A 162 -6.90 -14.30 20.23
CA MET A 162 -5.67 -13.51 20.29
C MET A 162 -4.44 -14.27 19.77
N ALA A 163 -3.44 -13.50 19.35
CA ALA A 163 -2.12 -13.96 18.95
C ALA A 163 -1.10 -13.53 20.01
N PHE A 164 -0.16 -14.41 20.33
CA PHE A 164 0.93 -14.11 21.25
C PHE A 164 2.06 -13.38 20.51
N VAL A 165 2.53 -12.27 21.09
CA VAL A 165 3.70 -11.54 20.59
C VAL A 165 4.76 -11.49 21.69
N PRO A 166 5.98 -12.01 21.43
CA PRO A 166 7.05 -11.94 22.40
C PRO A 166 7.46 -10.50 22.67
N GLY A 167 7.83 -10.21 23.91
CA GLY A 167 8.40 -8.95 24.35
C GLY A 167 9.79 -8.69 23.76
N GLY A 168 10.48 -7.70 24.29
CA GLY A 168 11.77 -7.24 23.80
C GLY A 168 11.80 -5.74 23.51
N ASP A 169 13.00 -5.23 23.26
CA ASP A 169 13.18 -3.82 22.91
C ASP A 169 12.67 -3.57 21.50
N TYR A 170 11.90 -2.51 21.32
CA TYR A 170 11.30 -2.17 20.04
C TYR A 170 11.45 -0.67 19.75
N ARG A 171 11.71 -0.35 18.49
CA ARG A 171 11.66 1.01 17.94
C ARG A 171 10.85 0.91 16.66
N LEU A 172 9.97 1.88 16.42
CA LEU A 172 9.19 1.95 15.18
C LEU A 172 10.13 1.94 13.97
N VAL A 173 9.75 1.22 12.92
CA VAL A 173 10.57 1.05 11.71
C VAL A 173 9.88 1.51 10.43
N ALA A 174 8.59 1.85 10.48
CA ALA A 174 7.87 2.50 9.38
C ALA A 174 8.61 3.71 8.81
N TRP A 175 8.32 4.16 7.59
CA TRP A 175 8.99 5.37 7.09
C TRP A 175 8.44 6.63 7.80
N ALA A 176 7.14 6.68 8.09
CA ALA A 176 6.57 7.69 8.97
C ALA A 176 6.67 7.19 10.41
N ARG A 177 7.49 7.85 11.23
CA ARG A 177 7.64 7.52 12.66
C ARG A 177 7.39 8.79 13.47
N PRO A 178 6.42 8.81 14.39
CA PRO A 178 6.16 9.97 15.22
C PRO A 178 7.25 10.19 16.28
N THR A 179 8.13 9.20 16.48
CA THR A 179 9.20 9.22 17.49
C THR A 179 10.32 8.25 17.13
N GLU A 180 11.53 8.55 17.61
CA GLU A 180 12.72 7.67 17.52
C GLU A 180 12.97 6.88 18.81
N GLU A 181 12.09 7.01 19.81
CA GLU A 181 12.21 6.33 21.10
C GLU A 181 12.25 4.80 20.95
N ARG A 182 13.05 4.18 21.82
CA ARG A 182 13.12 2.73 21.97
C ARG A 182 12.40 2.35 23.26
N VAL A 183 11.37 1.51 23.14
CA VAL A 183 10.56 1.05 24.28
C VAL A 183 10.84 -0.42 24.58
N ARG A 184 10.82 -0.80 25.86
CA ARG A 184 10.82 -2.19 26.29
C ARG A 184 9.39 -2.71 26.31
N LEU A 185 9.07 -3.67 25.46
CA LEU A 185 7.79 -4.39 25.50
C LEU A 185 7.93 -5.66 26.34
N ASP A 186 6.96 -5.94 27.19
CA ASP A 186 6.82 -7.26 27.80
C ASP A 186 6.08 -8.20 26.83
N ASP A 187 5.96 -9.48 27.17
CA ASP A 187 5.11 -10.40 26.41
C ASP A 187 3.65 -9.91 26.44
N TYR A 188 2.94 -9.95 25.32
CA TYR A 188 1.54 -9.56 25.25
C TYR A 188 0.76 -10.38 24.22
N PHE A 189 -0.56 -10.25 24.30
CA PHE A 189 -1.50 -10.79 23.35
C PHE A 189 -2.15 -9.64 22.57
N ILE A 190 -2.41 -9.84 21.29
CA ILE A 190 -3.15 -8.90 20.45
C ILE A 190 -4.18 -9.65 19.60
N ASP A 191 -5.36 -9.09 19.41
CA ASP A 191 -6.43 -9.75 18.67
C ASP A 191 -5.96 -10.16 17.26
N LYS A 192 -6.30 -11.40 16.87
CA LYS A 192 -6.01 -11.93 15.53
C LYS A 192 -6.71 -11.12 14.44
N TYR A 193 -7.89 -10.60 14.77
CA TYR A 193 -8.78 -9.91 13.86
C TYR A 193 -9.10 -8.51 14.39
N GLU A 194 -9.52 -7.61 13.50
CA GLU A 194 -10.22 -6.38 13.89
C GLU A 194 -11.51 -6.73 14.65
N VAL A 195 -11.99 -5.82 15.51
CA VAL A 195 -13.27 -6.02 16.20
C VAL A 195 -14.40 -6.00 15.17
N SER A 196 -15.18 -7.07 15.11
CA SER A 196 -16.31 -7.19 14.19
C SER A 196 -17.54 -6.39 14.65
N ASN A 197 -18.46 -6.10 13.72
CA ASN A 197 -19.75 -5.49 14.06
C ASN A 197 -20.54 -6.35 15.05
N GLN A 198 -20.49 -7.68 14.92
CA GLN A 198 -21.15 -8.59 15.85
C GLN A 198 -20.56 -8.47 17.27
N GLU A 199 -19.25 -8.46 17.39
CA GLU A 199 -18.55 -8.27 18.67
C GLU A 199 -18.86 -6.89 19.28
N TYR A 200 -18.97 -5.83 18.47
CA TYR A 200 -19.35 -4.49 18.96
C TYR A 200 -20.83 -4.41 19.37
N LYS A 201 -21.71 -5.16 18.71
CA LYS A 201 -23.13 -5.27 19.08
C LYS A 201 -23.29 -5.87 20.47
N GLU A 202 -22.43 -6.80 20.87
CA GLU A 202 -22.42 -7.35 22.24
C GLU A 202 -22.12 -6.26 23.29
N PHE A 203 -21.20 -5.34 23.00
CA PHE A 203 -20.91 -4.19 23.87
C PHE A 203 -22.13 -3.28 24.03
N ILE A 204 -22.83 -2.97 22.93
CA ILE A 204 -24.06 -2.18 22.99
C ILE A 204 -25.15 -2.90 23.80
N ASN A 205 -25.39 -4.19 23.49
CA ASN A 205 -26.40 -5.01 24.18
C ASN A 205 -26.11 -5.16 25.68
N ALA A 206 -24.82 -5.15 26.07
CA ALA A 206 -24.39 -5.16 27.47
C ALA A 206 -24.52 -3.80 28.18
N GLY A 207 -25.05 -2.78 27.50
CA GLY A 207 -25.22 -1.43 28.03
C GLY A 207 -23.93 -0.63 28.09
N GLY A 208 -22.98 -0.88 27.19
CA GLY A 208 -21.65 -0.26 27.17
C GLY A 208 -21.66 1.28 27.27
N TYR A 209 -22.56 1.94 26.53
CA TYR A 209 -22.75 3.39 26.58
C TYR A 209 -23.36 3.91 27.87
N MET A 210 -23.96 3.06 28.71
CA MET A 210 -24.58 3.44 29.98
C MET A 210 -23.65 3.20 31.19
N LYS A 211 -22.51 2.53 30.98
CA LYS A 211 -21.62 2.08 32.05
C LYS A 211 -20.34 2.92 32.12
N ARG A 212 -20.40 3.99 32.93
CA ARG A 212 -19.26 4.91 33.21
C ARG A 212 -17.91 4.21 33.46
N PRO A 213 -17.80 3.06 34.17
CA PRO A 213 -16.51 2.40 34.41
C PRO A 213 -15.71 1.97 33.16
N TYR A 214 -16.36 1.86 31.99
CA TYR A 214 -15.65 1.55 30.75
C TYR A 214 -14.97 2.78 30.12
N TRP A 215 -15.42 3.98 30.45
CA TRP A 215 -14.96 5.24 29.86
C TRP A 215 -13.82 5.83 30.68
N LYS A 216 -12.61 5.27 30.49
CA LYS A 216 -11.43 5.54 31.33
C LYS A 216 -10.71 6.86 31.04
N TYR A 217 -10.96 7.47 29.88
CA TYR A 217 -10.18 8.61 29.39
C TYR A 217 -11.01 9.90 29.39
N ARG A 218 -10.32 11.04 29.56
CA ARG A 218 -10.95 12.37 29.51
C ARG A 218 -11.35 12.70 28.08
N PHE A 219 -12.61 13.11 27.91
CA PHE A 219 -13.13 13.56 26.62
C PHE A 219 -12.64 14.97 26.29
N VAL A 220 -11.96 15.12 25.16
CA VAL A 220 -11.47 16.39 24.65
C VAL A 220 -11.91 16.56 23.20
N LYS A 221 -12.67 17.61 22.92
CA LYS A 221 -13.15 17.99 21.58
C LYS A 221 -12.82 19.46 21.34
N ASP A 222 -12.10 19.76 20.27
CA ASP A 222 -11.70 21.13 19.90
C ASP A 222 -11.04 21.92 21.05
N GLY A 223 -10.17 21.24 21.81
CA GLY A 223 -9.47 21.81 22.97
C GLY A 223 -10.33 21.98 24.23
N LYS A 224 -11.64 21.66 24.17
CA LYS A 224 -12.56 21.72 25.31
C LYS A 224 -12.74 20.34 25.91
N THR A 225 -12.80 20.29 27.24
CA THR A 225 -13.16 19.06 27.95
C THR A 225 -14.66 18.94 28.05
N LEU A 226 -15.17 17.77 27.71
CA LEU A 226 -16.59 17.44 27.86
C LEU A 226 -16.81 16.63 29.15
N SER A 227 -17.96 16.83 29.77
CA SER A 227 -18.51 15.91 30.77
C SER A 227 -18.87 14.57 30.12
N TRP A 228 -19.12 13.55 30.93
CA TRP A 228 -19.54 12.24 30.41
C TRP A 228 -20.87 12.34 29.65
N ASP A 229 -21.86 13.07 30.18
CA ASP A 229 -23.17 13.19 29.55
C ASP A 229 -23.08 13.92 28.19
N GLU A 230 -22.27 14.99 28.12
CA GLU A 230 -21.99 15.69 26.85
C GLU A 230 -21.27 14.79 25.84
N ALA A 231 -20.31 13.98 26.29
CA ALA A 231 -19.59 13.08 25.39
C ALA A 231 -20.46 11.93 24.86
N ILE A 232 -21.31 11.34 25.70
CA ILE A 232 -22.24 10.28 25.26
C ILE A 232 -23.25 10.82 24.23
N ASP A 233 -23.66 12.09 24.35
CA ASP A 233 -24.58 12.73 23.40
C ASP A 233 -23.98 12.88 21.98
N GLU A 234 -22.65 12.82 21.85
CA GLU A 234 -21.90 12.87 20.58
C GLU A 234 -21.81 11.51 19.86
N PHE A 235 -22.11 10.41 20.58
CA PHE A 235 -21.97 9.05 20.07
C PHE A 235 -23.31 8.49 19.61
N LYS A 236 -23.81 8.98 18.47
CA LYS A 236 -25.15 8.64 17.96
C LYS A 236 -25.09 7.95 16.59
N ASP A 237 -25.92 6.93 16.46
CA ASP A 237 -26.24 6.28 15.20
C ASP A 237 -27.20 7.15 14.35
N ARG A 238 -27.58 6.67 13.16
CA ARG A 238 -28.47 7.41 12.23
C ARG A 238 -29.87 7.70 12.79
N THR A 239 -30.29 6.98 13.84
CA THR A 239 -31.59 7.16 14.50
C THR A 239 -31.50 8.01 15.77
N GLY A 240 -30.30 8.48 16.13
CA GLY A 240 -30.06 9.27 17.34
C GLY A 240 -29.87 8.46 18.61
N LEU A 241 -29.81 7.11 18.51
CA LEU A 241 -29.51 6.23 19.64
C LEU A 241 -27.99 6.06 19.78
N SER A 242 -27.51 5.67 20.98
CA SER A 242 -26.08 5.47 21.16
C SER A 242 -25.54 4.30 20.32
N GLY A 243 -24.50 4.55 19.53
CA GLY A 243 -23.88 3.54 18.66
C GLY A 243 -23.04 4.13 17.52
N PRO A 244 -22.43 3.28 16.68
CA PRO A 244 -21.67 3.69 15.50
C PRO A 244 -22.50 4.53 14.53
N ARG A 245 -21.91 5.58 13.94
CA ARG A 245 -22.63 6.57 13.11
C ARG A 245 -23.15 6.00 11.79
N ASN A 246 -22.57 4.90 11.31
CA ASN A 246 -23.04 4.20 10.12
C ASN A 246 -24.12 3.13 10.42
N TRP A 247 -24.48 2.93 11.69
CA TRP A 247 -25.55 2.01 12.11
C TRP A 247 -26.91 2.70 12.18
N SER A 248 -27.97 1.91 12.34
CA SER A 248 -29.33 2.42 12.50
C SER A 248 -30.09 1.57 13.52
N ASN A 249 -30.80 2.22 14.45
CA ASN A 249 -31.52 1.56 15.53
C ASN A 249 -30.64 0.58 16.33
N GLN A 250 -29.39 1.00 16.59
CA GLN A 250 -28.30 0.23 17.20
C GLN A 250 -27.95 -1.08 16.48
N ASN A 251 -28.33 -1.25 15.22
CA ASN A 251 -28.01 -2.43 14.43
C ASN A 251 -27.03 -2.11 13.30
N PHE A 252 -26.07 -3.01 13.09
CA PHE A 252 -25.17 -2.95 11.95
C PHE A 252 -25.91 -3.22 10.64
N PRO A 253 -25.36 -2.78 9.48
CA PRO A 253 -25.93 -3.11 8.18
C PRO A 253 -26.08 -4.61 7.95
N GLU A 254 -27.16 -5.03 7.29
CA GLU A 254 -27.43 -6.45 7.03
C GLU A 254 -26.26 -7.16 6.32
N GLY A 255 -25.95 -8.39 6.74
CA GLY A 255 -24.84 -9.17 6.19
C GLY A 255 -23.44 -8.69 6.59
N LYS A 256 -23.31 -7.69 7.47
CA LYS A 256 -22.01 -7.14 7.91
C LYS A 256 -21.54 -7.60 9.29
N ALA A 257 -22.15 -8.66 9.86
CA ALA A 257 -21.81 -9.18 11.19
C ALA A 257 -20.30 -9.43 11.38
N GLU A 258 -19.68 -10.12 10.42
CA GLU A 258 -18.25 -10.49 10.44
C GLU A 258 -17.31 -9.42 9.84
N TYR A 259 -17.81 -8.23 9.51
CA TYR A 259 -17.00 -7.12 9.00
C TYR A 259 -16.53 -6.25 10.16
N PRO A 260 -15.40 -5.51 10.02
CA PRO A 260 -14.93 -4.64 11.09
C PRO A 260 -16.00 -3.60 11.44
N VAL A 261 -16.12 -3.29 12.73
CA VAL A 261 -16.85 -2.11 13.16
C VAL A 261 -16.05 -0.85 12.79
N THR A 262 -16.75 0.13 12.25
CA THR A 262 -16.18 1.40 11.79
C THR A 262 -17.07 2.55 12.21
N ASP A 263 -16.67 3.78 11.88
CA ASP A 263 -17.44 5.00 12.15
C ASP A 263 -17.72 5.24 13.64
N ILE A 264 -16.73 4.84 14.44
CA ILE A 264 -16.62 5.05 15.87
C ILE A 264 -15.41 5.93 16.20
N THR A 265 -15.47 6.59 17.34
CA THR A 265 -14.39 7.41 17.87
C THR A 265 -13.33 6.58 18.60
N TRP A 266 -12.16 7.19 18.85
CA TRP A 266 -11.13 6.58 19.70
C TRP A 266 -11.67 6.25 21.10
N TYR A 267 -12.51 7.13 21.65
CA TYR A 267 -13.12 6.93 22.97
C TYR A 267 -14.05 5.72 23.02
N GLU A 268 -14.85 5.53 21.97
CA GLU A 268 -15.74 4.37 21.81
C GLU A 268 -14.94 3.07 21.68
N ALA A 269 -13.84 3.08 20.93
CA ALA A 269 -12.92 1.94 20.79
C ALA A 269 -12.23 1.59 22.13
N ALA A 270 -11.76 2.60 22.86
CA ALA A 270 -11.15 2.43 24.18
C ALA A 270 -12.14 1.90 25.23
N ALA A 271 -13.40 2.37 25.19
CA ALA A 271 -14.46 1.88 26.06
C ALA A 271 -14.82 0.41 25.77
N TYR A 272 -14.88 0.03 24.49
CA TYR A 272 -15.03 -1.37 24.11
C TYR A 272 -13.88 -2.24 24.63
N ALA A 273 -12.64 -1.80 24.45
CA ALA A 273 -11.47 -2.54 24.93
C ALA A 273 -11.55 -2.75 26.45
N ALA A 274 -11.92 -1.72 27.20
CA ALA A 274 -12.15 -1.82 28.63
C ALA A 274 -13.28 -2.79 29.00
N PHE A 275 -14.38 -2.81 28.25
CA PHE A 275 -15.47 -3.78 28.42
C PHE A 275 -15.00 -5.22 28.27
N ARG A 276 -14.10 -5.50 27.32
CA ARG A 276 -13.49 -6.83 27.13
C ARG A 276 -12.38 -7.14 28.14
N GLY A 277 -12.08 -6.25 29.08
CA GLY A 277 -10.95 -6.41 30.01
C GLY A 277 -9.58 -6.27 29.34
N LYS A 278 -9.53 -5.58 28.19
CA LYS A 278 -8.35 -5.35 27.34
C LYS A 278 -8.01 -3.85 27.28
N GLN A 279 -7.11 -3.48 26.38
CA GLN A 279 -6.82 -2.09 25.99
C GLN A 279 -6.70 -1.96 24.45
N LEU A 280 -6.69 -0.74 23.93
CA LEU A 280 -6.17 -0.50 22.58
C LEU A 280 -4.66 -0.83 22.57
N PRO A 281 -4.10 -1.39 21.48
CA PRO A 281 -2.66 -1.58 21.36
C PRO A 281 -1.97 -0.21 21.37
N THR A 282 -0.78 -0.12 21.97
CA THR A 282 0.11 1.01 21.66
C THR A 282 0.59 0.89 20.21
N ILE A 283 1.01 2.00 19.59
CA ILE A 283 1.57 1.96 18.23
C ILE A 283 2.78 1.04 18.14
N PHE A 284 3.54 0.89 19.23
CA PHE A 284 4.66 -0.04 19.33
C PHE A 284 4.22 -1.51 19.37
N GLN A 285 3.18 -1.83 20.15
CA GLN A 285 2.57 -3.16 20.15
C GLN A 285 1.98 -3.47 18.76
N TRP A 286 1.25 -2.53 18.18
CA TRP A 286 0.62 -2.70 16.87
C TRP A 286 1.66 -2.94 15.77
N GLU A 287 2.69 -2.09 15.65
CA GLU A 287 3.68 -2.23 14.58
C GLU A 287 4.55 -3.47 14.78
N LYS A 288 4.89 -3.82 16.03
CA LYS A 288 5.60 -5.07 16.31
C LYS A 288 4.76 -6.27 15.87
N ALA A 289 3.47 -6.31 16.22
CA ALA A 289 2.57 -7.35 15.78
C ALA A 289 2.44 -7.41 14.24
N ALA A 290 2.50 -6.25 13.57
CA ALA A 290 2.37 -6.13 12.12
C ALA A 290 3.62 -6.62 11.36
N ARG A 291 4.84 -6.24 11.77
CA ARG A 291 6.07 -6.49 10.97
C ARG A 291 7.32 -6.86 11.78
N ASN A 292 7.23 -6.87 13.10
CA ASN A 292 8.31 -7.24 14.02
C ASN A 292 9.68 -6.58 13.74
N GLY A 293 9.68 -5.26 13.47
CA GLY A 293 10.91 -4.51 13.22
C GLY A 293 11.52 -4.71 11.84
N SER A 294 10.86 -5.48 10.98
CA SER A 294 11.27 -5.64 9.58
C SER A 294 11.02 -4.35 8.80
N ALA A 295 12.02 -3.90 8.07
CA ALA A 295 11.97 -2.72 7.21
C ALA A 295 12.79 -2.94 5.95
N SER A 296 12.48 -2.20 4.89
CA SER A 296 13.23 -2.22 3.64
C SER A 296 13.55 -0.79 3.20
N PRO A 297 14.78 -0.48 2.74
CA PRO A 297 15.08 0.80 2.13
C PRO A 297 14.47 0.93 0.71
N LEU A 298 13.96 -0.16 0.16
CA LEU A 298 13.46 -0.26 -1.22
C LEU A 298 11.93 -0.18 -1.32
N GLY A 299 11.22 0.00 -0.20
CA GLY A 299 9.76 0.11 -0.17
C GLY A 299 9.17 -0.28 1.19
N ASN A 300 7.83 -0.31 1.26
CA ASN A 300 7.13 -0.71 2.47
C ASN A 300 7.23 -2.22 2.71
N TYR A 301 7.70 -2.59 3.90
CA TYR A 301 7.69 -3.97 4.38
C TYR A 301 6.30 -4.28 4.94
N MET A 302 5.47 -4.98 4.17
CA MET A 302 4.09 -5.32 4.52
C MET A 302 4.03 -6.42 5.60
N PRO A 303 2.87 -6.69 6.23
CA PRO A 303 2.77 -7.72 7.26
C PRO A 303 3.22 -9.11 6.81
N TRP A 304 2.98 -9.44 5.53
CA TRP A 304 3.37 -10.72 4.93
C TRP A 304 4.78 -10.73 4.32
N GLY A 305 5.51 -9.62 4.39
CA GLY A 305 6.85 -9.47 3.81
C GLY A 305 6.94 -8.31 2.82
N ILE A 306 8.01 -8.32 2.02
CA ILE A 306 8.19 -7.31 0.97
C ILE A 306 7.20 -7.60 -0.17
N PHE A 307 6.51 -6.56 -0.62
CA PHE A 307 5.62 -6.57 -1.77
C PHE A 307 6.36 -5.98 -2.99
N TYR A 308 6.25 -6.60 -4.17
CA TYR A 308 7.05 -6.22 -5.34
C TYR A 308 6.26 -5.56 -6.47
N PRO A 309 6.93 -4.76 -7.30
CA PRO A 309 6.37 -4.25 -8.55
C PRO A 309 5.72 -5.31 -9.43
N GLY A 310 4.41 -5.20 -9.63
CA GLY A 310 3.61 -6.14 -10.43
C GLY A 310 3.00 -7.31 -9.66
N ASP A 311 3.29 -7.45 -8.37
CA ASP A 311 2.52 -8.35 -7.50
C ASP A 311 1.11 -7.80 -7.31
N THR A 312 0.14 -8.69 -7.13
CA THR A 312 -1.22 -8.29 -6.77
C THR A 312 -1.37 -8.23 -5.24
N LEU A 313 -2.04 -7.20 -4.74
CA LEU A 313 -2.48 -7.14 -3.34
C LEU A 313 -3.67 -8.07 -3.07
N THR A 314 -4.26 -8.64 -4.12
CA THR A 314 -5.32 -9.64 -4.02
C THR A 314 -4.86 -10.77 -3.11
N TYR A 315 -5.73 -11.17 -2.18
CA TYR A 315 -5.49 -12.16 -1.12
C TYR A 315 -4.56 -11.74 0.03
N HIS A 316 -3.91 -10.57 -0.05
CA HIS A 316 -2.99 -10.07 0.98
C HIS A 316 -3.53 -8.87 1.77
N ALA A 317 -4.08 -7.87 1.07
CA ALA A 317 -4.59 -6.68 1.72
C ALA A 317 -5.75 -6.06 0.94
N ASN A 318 -6.59 -5.31 1.65
CA ASN A 318 -7.84 -4.77 1.11
C ASN A 318 -7.72 -3.33 0.59
N PHE A 319 -6.60 -2.93 -0.02
CA PHE A 319 -6.42 -1.56 -0.52
C PHE A 319 -7.20 -1.26 -1.81
N GLU A 320 -7.45 -2.28 -2.63
CA GLU A 320 -7.95 -2.11 -4.01
C GLU A 320 -9.47 -2.26 -4.16
N ASN A 321 -10.19 -2.56 -3.07
CA ASN A 321 -11.64 -2.77 -3.12
C ASN A 321 -12.44 -1.56 -2.63
N ASN A 322 -13.73 -1.55 -2.94
CA ASN A 322 -14.67 -0.45 -2.66
C ASN A 322 -15.42 -0.62 -1.33
N GLY A 323 -14.76 -1.18 -0.32
CA GLY A 323 -15.33 -1.37 1.01
C GLY A 323 -14.53 -2.34 1.87
N THR A 324 -14.90 -2.42 3.14
CA THR A 324 -14.34 -3.40 4.08
C THR A 324 -14.63 -4.84 3.64
N MET A 325 -13.77 -5.77 4.05
CA MET A 325 -13.94 -7.22 3.93
C MET A 325 -14.19 -7.84 5.32
N PRO A 326 -14.70 -9.09 5.40
CA PRO A 326 -14.80 -9.82 6.67
C PRO A 326 -13.47 -9.86 7.42
N VAL A 327 -13.49 -9.76 8.75
CA VAL A 327 -12.27 -9.61 9.56
C VAL A 327 -11.32 -10.80 9.45
N SER A 328 -11.79 -11.96 9.00
CA SER A 328 -11.04 -13.21 8.78
C SER A 328 -10.62 -13.46 7.32
N SER A 329 -10.88 -12.51 6.41
CA SER A 329 -10.45 -12.62 5.01
C SER A 329 -8.94 -12.47 4.83
N LEU A 330 -8.44 -12.81 3.64
CA LEU A 330 -7.07 -12.55 3.20
C LEU A 330 -6.01 -13.26 4.07
N GLU A 331 -6.12 -14.59 4.21
CA GLU A 331 -5.20 -15.42 5.02
C GLU A 331 -3.72 -15.27 4.63
N PHE A 332 -3.42 -14.92 3.38
CA PHE A 332 -2.05 -14.70 2.92
C PHE A 332 -1.50 -13.31 3.29
N GLY A 333 -2.35 -12.44 3.83
CA GLY A 333 -2.00 -11.15 4.42
C GLY A 333 -1.56 -11.20 5.88
N MET A 334 -1.54 -12.38 6.50
CA MET A 334 -1.21 -12.52 7.92
C MET A 334 0.16 -11.93 8.26
N SER A 335 0.21 -11.29 9.42
CA SER A 335 1.45 -10.79 10.02
C SER A 335 2.38 -11.93 10.46
N PRO A 336 3.63 -11.62 10.89
CA PRO A 336 4.57 -12.59 11.43
C PRO A 336 4.06 -13.38 12.65
N PHE A 337 3.00 -12.91 13.29
CA PHE A 337 2.40 -13.50 14.49
C PHE A 337 0.98 -14.03 14.27
N GLY A 338 0.48 -14.03 13.02
CA GLY A 338 -0.83 -14.56 12.66
C GLY A 338 -1.99 -13.59 12.89
N ASN A 339 -1.71 -12.28 12.87
CA ASN A 339 -2.75 -11.25 12.85
C ASN A 339 -3.17 -10.96 11.41
N TYR A 340 -4.47 -11.00 11.15
CA TYR A 340 -5.08 -10.73 9.85
C TYR A 340 -5.36 -9.24 9.69
N ASN A 341 -5.47 -8.80 8.43
CA ASN A 341 -5.90 -7.45 8.05
C ASN A 341 -5.14 -6.31 8.75
N MET A 342 -3.87 -6.52 9.14
CA MET A 342 -3.01 -5.45 9.68
C MET A 342 -2.71 -4.36 8.63
N ALA A 343 -3.05 -4.59 7.36
CA ALA A 343 -2.88 -3.64 6.26
C ALA A 343 -4.14 -3.55 5.40
N GLY A 344 -4.66 -2.34 5.23
CA GLY A 344 -5.61 -1.94 4.20
C GLY A 344 -7.08 -2.26 4.44
N ASN A 345 -7.51 -3.10 5.39
CA ASN A 345 -8.95 -3.27 5.61
C ASN A 345 -9.54 -2.05 6.30
N VAL A 346 -9.14 -1.75 7.54
CA VAL A 346 -9.37 -0.44 8.14
C VAL A 346 -8.10 0.05 8.81
N SER A 347 -7.93 1.37 8.87
CA SER A 347 -6.97 1.96 9.79
C SER A 347 -7.44 1.71 11.23
N GLU A 348 -6.52 1.45 12.14
CA GLU A 348 -6.86 1.00 13.48
C GLU A 348 -6.40 1.98 14.56
N TRP A 349 -7.34 2.39 15.41
CA TRP A 349 -7.04 3.19 16.59
C TRP A 349 -6.00 2.50 17.50
N CYS A 350 -4.94 3.24 17.79
CA CYS A 350 -3.91 2.88 18.77
C CYS A 350 -4.01 3.77 20.01
N LEU A 351 -3.46 3.31 21.12
CA LEU A 351 -3.59 3.94 22.44
C LEU A 351 -2.89 5.31 22.55
N ASN A 352 -1.82 5.52 21.78
CA ASN A 352 -0.93 6.67 21.95
C ASN A 352 -1.62 7.98 21.60
N GLU A 353 -1.62 8.91 22.57
CA GLU A 353 -1.92 10.31 22.32
C GLU A 353 -0.71 10.98 21.64
N ILE A 354 -0.98 11.80 20.64
CA ILE A 354 0.02 12.67 19.98
C ILE A 354 -0.44 14.12 20.03
N SER A 355 0.45 15.06 19.67
CA SER A 355 0.20 16.51 19.85
C SER A 355 -1.16 17.01 19.30
N GLN A 356 -1.75 16.35 18.29
CA GLN A 356 -3.04 16.73 17.71
C GLN A 356 -4.06 15.56 17.64
N GLY A 357 -4.03 14.64 18.61
CA GLY A 357 -5.05 13.60 18.74
C GLY A 357 -4.46 12.25 19.10
N PHE A 358 -4.82 11.22 18.33
CA PHE A 358 -4.41 9.84 18.57
C PHE A 358 -3.89 9.19 17.30
N THR A 359 -3.03 8.21 17.49
CA THR A 359 -2.48 7.39 16.40
C THR A 359 -3.52 6.43 15.84
N ALA A 360 -3.51 6.25 14.51
CA ALA A 360 -4.15 5.13 13.83
C ALA A 360 -3.17 4.49 12.84
N SER A 361 -3.26 3.18 12.58
CA SER A 361 -2.27 2.49 11.72
C SER A 361 -2.91 1.42 10.84
N GLY A 362 -2.27 1.09 9.71
CA GLY A 362 -2.69 0.01 8.82
C GLY A 362 -3.14 0.46 7.44
N GLY A 363 -3.63 1.68 7.30
CA GLY A 363 -4.32 2.13 6.09
C GLY A 363 -5.65 1.40 5.89
N ALA A 364 -6.52 1.97 5.06
CA ALA A 364 -7.87 1.47 4.83
C ALA A 364 -8.15 1.16 3.36
N TRP A 365 -9.33 0.59 3.12
CA TRP A 365 -9.76 0.21 1.79
C TRP A 365 -9.91 1.46 0.90
N GLY A 366 -9.57 1.34 -0.38
CA GLY A 366 -9.56 2.47 -1.32
C GLY A 366 -8.40 3.47 -1.10
N GLU A 367 -7.54 3.25 -0.12
CA GLU A 367 -6.32 4.04 0.08
C GLU A 367 -5.12 3.43 -0.65
N PRO A 368 -4.12 4.24 -1.04
CA PRO A 368 -2.87 3.71 -1.56
C PRO A 368 -2.18 2.80 -0.54
N SER A 369 -1.61 1.68 -0.99
CA SER A 369 -0.96 0.69 -0.12
C SER A 369 0.18 1.24 0.74
N TYR A 370 0.78 2.38 0.36
CA TYR A 370 1.81 3.02 1.17
C TYR A 370 1.31 3.59 2.50
N MET A 371 -0.01 3.78 2.66
CA MET A 371 -0.62 4.23 3.91
C MET A 371 -0.42 3.25 5.07
N PHE A 372 -0.11 1.97 4.80
CA PHE A 372 0.22 0.99 5.84
C PHE A 372 1.37 1.42 6.76
N ALA A 373 2.33 2.17 6.22
CA ALA A 373 3.50 2.63 6.96
C ALA A 373 3.39 4.08 7.42
N ASP A 374 2.18 4.65 7.38
CA ASP A 374 1.87 5.92 8.00
C ASP A 374 1.35 5.74 9.43
N TYR A 375 1.28 6.84 10.19
CA TYR A 375 0.58 6.91 11.46
C TYR A 375 -0.42 8.06 11.42
N GLY A 376 -1.70 7.74 11.59
CA GLY A 376 -2.76 8.73 11.66
C GLY A 376 -2.53 9.75 12.77
N ASN A 377 -2.98 10.97 12.55
CA ASN A 377 -3.02 12.04 13.56
C ASN A 377 -4.43 12.59 13.64
N LEU A 378 -5.31 11.77 14.23
CA LEU A 378 -6.75 11.97 14.17
C LEU A 378 -7.28 12.45 15.54
N PRO A 379 -8.14 13.47 15.60
CA PRO A 379 -8.78 13.89 16.85
C PRO A 379 -9.53 12.74 17.53
N GLY A 380 -9.60 12.74 18.87
CA GLY A 380 -10.27 11.66 19.61
C GLY A 380 -11.75 11.45 19.24
N PHE A 381 -12.44 12.51 18.82
CA PHE A 381 -13.83 12.48 18.34
C PHE A 381 -13.96 12.28 16.81
N TYR A 382 -12.86 12.10 16.08
CA TYR A 382 -12.92 11.74 14.67
C TYR A 382 -13.54 10.35 14.51
N SER A 383 -14.32 10.16 13.46
CA SER A 383 -14.82 8.86 13.04
C SER A 383 -14.91 8.81 11.52
N SER A 384 -14.79 7.61 10.98
CA SER A 384 -14.93 7.35 9.55
C SER A 384 -15.22 5.87 9.32
N ASN A 385 -15.84 5.56 8.18
CA ASN A 385 -16.00 4.19 7.66
C ASN A 385 -14.66 3.50 7.32
N ASN A 386 -13.55 4.23 7.38
CA ASN A 386 -12.19 3.72 7.17
C ASN A 386 -11.41 3.46 8.46
N VAL A 387 -11.97 3.79 9.63
CA VAL A 387 -11.28 3.63 10.92
C VAL A 387 -12.04 2.66 11.82
N GLY A 388 -11.36 1.59 12.22
CA GLY A 388 -11.79 0.63 13.21
C GLY A 388 -10.70 0.44 14.27
N PHE A 389 -10.60 -0.76 14.83
CA PHE A 389 -9.60 -1.07 15.87
C PHE A 389 -9.52 -2.57 16.14
N ARG A 390 -8.49 -2.94 16.90
CA ARG A 390 -8.35 -4.24 17.57
C ARG A 390 -7.90 -4.03 19.01
N CYS A 391 -7.93 -5.06 19.86
CA CYS A 391 -7.49 -4.94 21.24
C CYS A 391 -6.18 -5.68 21.51
N ALA A 392 -5.45 -5.21 22.52
CA ALA A 392 -4.29 -5.87 23.11
C ALA A 392 -4.54 -6.18 24.59
N LEU A 393 -3.86 -7.21 25.09
CA LEU A 393 -3.89 -7.66 26.47
C LEU A 393 -2.45 -7.97 26.91
N ASN A 394 -1.95 -7.24 27.89
CA ASN A 394 -0.61 -7.47 28.42
C ASN A 394 -0.57 -8.79 29.19
N SER A 395 0.55 -9.52 29.14
CA SER A 395 0.67 -10.77 29.88
C SER A 395 0.62 -10.52 31.40
N PRO A 396 0.15 -11.50 32.19
CA PRO A 396 0.22 -11.42 33.64
C PRO A 396 1.65 -11.13 34.12
N GLY A 397 1.82 -10.05 34.88
CA GLY A 397 3.13 -9.63 35.39
C GLY A 397 3.89 -8.64 34.50
N ALA A 398 3.33 -8.20 33.37
CA ALA A 398 3.89 -7.06 32.62
C ALA A 398 3.96 -5.82 33.52
N THR A 399 5.12 -5.18 33.57
CA THR A 399 5.40 -4.05 34.48
C THR A 399 5.49 -2.71 33.76
N GLY A 400 5.75 -2.71 32.45
CA GLY A 400 5.80 -1.51 31.63
C GLY A 400 4.43 -1.09 31.09
N ASP A 401 4.30 0.17 30.70
CA ASP A 401 3.11 0.72 30.02
C ASP A 401 3.00 0.30 28.54
N GLN A 402 3.93 -0.55 28.08
CA GLN A 402 4.05 -1.04 26.71
C GLN A 402 4.24 0.06 25.66
N GLY A 403 4.84 1.19 26.05
CA GLY A 403 5.05 2.33 25.17
C GLY A 403 3.80 3.19 25.00
N ALA A 404 2.97 3.32 26.03
CA ALA A 404 1.75 4.12 26.01
C ALA A 404 2.00 5.63 26.19
N MET A 405 3.25 6.07 26.14
CA MET A 405 3.62 7.48 26.29
C MET A 405 2.89 8.39 25.29
N ARG A 406 2.61 9.62 25.71
CA ARG A 406 2.24 10.72 24.81
C ARG A 406 3.44 11.06 23.93
N ILE A 407 3.21 11.22 22.63
CA ILE A 407 4.27 11.53 21.67
C ILE A 407 4.12 12.97 21.20
N GLU A 408 5.10 13.81 21.54
CA GLU A 408 5.13 15.19 21.09
C GLU A 408 5.77 15.32 19.71
N ILE A 409 5.00 15.83 18.74
CA ILE A 409 5.44 16.09 17.38
C ILE A 409 5.72 17.60 17.26
N ASN A 410 7.01 17.96 17.19
CA ASN A 410 7.41 19.35 17.00
C ASN A 410 7.04 19.82 15.57
N GLN A 411 6.08 20.74 15.47
CA GLN A 411 5.64 21.31 14.20
C GLN A 411 6.34 22.64 13.92
N GLU A 412 7.44 22.61 13.18
CA GLU A 412 8.00 23.81 12.58
C GLU A 412 7.27 24.10 11.26
N ILE A 413 6.62 25.26 11.13
CA ILE A 413 5.97 25.67 9.88
C ILE A 413 7.03 26.33 8.99
N PRO A 414 7.50 25.66 7.92
CA PRO A 414 8.53 26.20 7.06
C PRO A 414 8.01 27.40 6.27
N VAL A 415 8.86 28.40 6.09
CA VAL A 415 8.65 29.48 5.12
C VAL A 415 9.58 29.23 3.94
N TYR A 416 9.00 29.09 2.76
CA TYR A 416 9.74 28.87 1.52
C TYR A 416 9.96 30.20 0.81
N ALA A 417 11.22 30.53 0.51
CA ALA A 417 11.57 31.68 -0.29
C ALA A 417 11.70 31.23 -1.77
N PRO A 418 10.73 31.57 -2.64
CA PRO A 418 10.85 31.23 -4.06
C PRO A 418 11.92 32.08 -4.74
N SER A 419 12.44 31.55 -5.85
CA SER A 419 13.29 32.28 -6.78
C SER A 419 12.59 33.47 -7.44
N ASN A 420 13.38 34.42 -7.94
CA ASN A 420 12.86 35.53 -8.74
C ASN A 420 12.52 35.12 -10.18
N GLU A 421 11.73 35.95 -10.87
CA GLU A 421 11.26 35.71 -12.23
C GLU A 421 12.39 35.58 -13.27
N ALA A 422 13.48 36.32 -13.11
CA ALA A 422 14.65 36.21 -13.98
C ALA A 422 15.29 34.82 -13.91
N SER A 423 15.40 34.25 -12.71
CA SER A 423 15.95 32.90 -12.50
C SER A 423 15.04 31.85 -13.13
N PHE A 424 13.73 31.96 -12.91
CA PHE A 424 12.75 31.07 -13.54
C PHE A 424 12.84 31.11 -15.08
N ASN A 425 12.89 32.31 -15.67
CA ASN A 425 13.02 32.48 -17.12
C ASN A 425 14.30 31.86 -17.68
N ASN A 426 15.41 31.92 -16.94
CA ASN A 426 16.64 31.23 -17.32
C ASN A 426 16.45 29.71 -17.32
N TRP A 427 15.78 29.16 -16.30
CA TRP A 427 15.58 27.71 -16.19
C TRP A 427 14.60 27.15 -17.23
N LEU A 428 13.67 27.96 -17.75
CA LEU A 428 12.80 27.54 -18.85
C LEU A 428 13.59 27.05 -20.07
N SER A 429 14.85 27.49 -20.25
CA SER A 429 15.71 27.01 -21.33
C SER A 429 15.96 25.49 -21.28
N TYR A 430 16.05 24.89 -20.08
CA TYR A 430 16.23 23.44 -19.91
C TYR A 430 14.99 22.64 -20.33
N TYR A 431 13.80 23.25 -20.29
CA TYR A 431 12.52 22.58 -20.58
C TYR A 431 12.03 22.83 -22.01
N ARG A 432 12.85 23.48 -22.85
CA ARG A 432 12.57 23.63 -24.28
C ARG A 432 12.82 22.29 -24.98
N TYR A 433 11.91 21.93 -25.88
CA TYR A 433 12.06 20.77 -26.74
C TYR A 433 11.50 21.08 -28.12
N ASP A 434 12.06 20.44 -29.14
CA ASP A 434 11.59 20.57 -30.52
C ASP A 434 10.40 19.65 -30.76
N LYS A 435 9.36 20.17 -31.42
CA LYS A 435 8.23 19.36 -31.91
C LYS A 435 8.65 18.54 -33.14
N THR A 436 9.44 17.50 -32.92
CA THR A 436 9.81 16.52 -33.96
C THR A 436 8.63 15.60 -34.28
N PRO A 437 8.62 14.86 -35.41
CA PRO A 437 7.58 13.89 -35.70
C PRO A 437 7.34 12.90 -34.54
N LEU A 438 6.08 12.73 -34.15
CA LEU A 438 5.69 11.87 -33.02
C LEU A 438 5.69 10.39 -33.36
N ASP A 439 5.43 10.02 -34.62
CA ASP A 439 5.20 8.65 -35.08
C ASP A 439 4.32 7.82 -34.10
N PRO A 440 3.09 8.31 -33.78
CA PRO A 440 2.25 7.67 -32.79
C PRO A 440 1.67 6.37 -33.35
N GLN A 441 1.59 5.35 -32.49
CA GLN A 441 0.98 4.06 -32.80
C GLN A 441 0.08 3.64 -31.65
N ILE A 442 -1.15 3.29 -31.96
CA ILE A 442 -2.05 2.62 -31.03
C ILE A 442 -1.70 1.13 -31.08
N VAL A 443 -1.09 0.62 -30.02
CA VAL A 443 -0.58 -0.77 -29.96
C VAL A 443 -1.51 -1.72 -29.20
N GLU A 444 -2.46 -1.18 -28.44
CA GLU A 444 -3.47 -1.95 -27.73
C GLU A 444 -4.76 -1.12 -27.64
N VAL A 445 -5.90 -1.79 -27.75
CA VAL A 445 -7.22 -1.21 -27.50
C VAL A 445 -7.98 -2.15 -26.57
N THR A 446 -8.54 -1.59 -25.51
CA THR A 446 -9.46 -2.29 -24.59
C THR A 446 -10.80 -1.57 -24.60
N GLU A 447 -11.88 -2.33 -24.73
CA GLU A 447 -13.23 -1.79 -24.74
C GLU A 447 -14.07 -2.32 -23.59
N THR A 448 -14.80 -1.42 -22.93
CA THR A 448 -15.84 -1.76 -21.95
C THR A 448 -17.19 -1.21 -22.44
N ALA A 449 -18.27 -1.45 -21.69
CA ALA A 449 -19.55 -0.81 -21.97
C ALA A 449 -19.50 0.73 -21.81
N GLU A 450 -18.59 1.24 -20.98
CA GLU A 450 -18.55 2.65 -20.58
C GLU A 450 -17.49 3.46 -21.32
N TRP A 451 -16.35 2.84 -21.65
CA TRP A 451 -15.21 3.54 -22.23
C TRP A 451 -14.37 2.66 -23.16
N ARG A 452 -13.54 3.32 -23.97
CA ARG A 452 -12.49 2.72 -24.80
C ARG A 452 -11.14 3.22 -24.31
N ARG A 453 -10.21 2.32 -24.00
CA ARG A 453 -8.82 2.63 -23.62
C ARG A 453 -7.90 2.31 -24.78
N GLU A 454 -7.09 3.29 -25.16
CA GLU A 454 -5.99 3.12 -26.10
C GLU A 454 -4.67 3.10 -25.34
N LYS A 455 -3.77 2.16 -25.70
CA LYS A 455 -2.35 2.25 -25.39
C LYS A 455 -1.63 2.82 -26.59
N ILE A 456 -1.06 4.00 -26.42
CA ILE A 456 -0.36 4.73 -27.47
C ILE A 456 1.12 4.69 -27.15
N THR A 457 1.93 4.55 -28.18
CA THR A 457 3.36 4.76 -28.08
C THR A 457 3.81 5.75 -29.15
N PHE A 458 4.79 6.59 -28.84
CA PHE A 458 5.25 7.70 -29.68
C PHE A 458 6.71 8.05 -29.35
N ASN A 459 7.36 8.84 -30.21
CA ASN A 459 8.72 9.33 -30.01
C ASN A 459 8.75 10.30 -28.81
N GLY A 460 9.35 9.85 -27.71
CA GLY A 460 9.48 10.56 -26.44
C GLY A 460 10.79 11.34 -26.33
N ALA A 461 11.22 11.58 -25.09
CA ALA A 461 12.54 12.11 -24.77
C ALA A 461 13.65 11.09 -25.08
N ASP A 462 14.89 11.59 -25.22
CA ASP A 462 16.13 10.80 -25.36
C ASP A 462 16.16 9.77 -26.50
N GLY A 463 15.33 9.94 -27.54
CA GLY A 463 15.25 9.00 -28.67
C GLY A 463 14.59 7.66 -28.33
N GLU A 464 13.97 7.54 -27.16
CA GLU A 464 13.18 6.37 -26.76
C GLU A 464 11.70 6.54 -27.12
N ARG A 465 11.00 5.41 -27.28
CA ARG A 465 9.53 5.44 -27.40
C ARG A 465 8.88 5.57 -26.03
N ALA A 466 8.11 6.64 -25.85
CA ALA A 466 7.23 6.82 -24.71
C ALA A 466 5.92 6.03 -24.91
N ILE A 467 5.19 5.86 -23.81
CA ILE A 467 3.88 5.21 -23.76
C ILE A 467 2.89 6.16 -23.09
N ALA A 468 1.67 6.22 -23.59
CA ALA A 468 0.55 6.87 -22.91
C ALA A 468 -0.73 6.02 -23.00
N TYR A 469 -1.65 6.28 -22.09
CA TYR A 469 -2.98 5.72 -22.09
C TYR A 469 -4.03 6.82 -22.26
N LEU A 470 -5.00 6.57 -23.13
CA LEU A 470 -6.13 7.47 -23.38
C LEU A 470 -7.44 6.71 -23.19
N TYR A 471 -8.25 7.17 -22.24
CA TYR A 471 -9.58 6.65 -21.96
C TYR A 471 -10.62 7.59 -22.55
N LEU A 472 -11.48 7.06 -23.43
CA LEU A 472 -12.52 7.77 -24.14
C LEU A 472 -13.89 7.26 -23.70
N PRO A 473 -14.72 8.07 -23.01
CA PRO A 473 -16.07 7.65 -22.69
C PRO A 473 -16.95 7.54 -23.95
N LYS A 474 -17.82 6.53 -24.00
CA LYS A 474 -18.54 6.17 -25.25
C LYS A 474 -19.78 7.02 -25.54
N ASN A 475 -20.47 7.51 -24.51
CA ASN A 475 -21.83 8.08 -24.65
C ASN A 475 -21.87 9.62 -24.54
N PHE A 476 -20.79 10.31 -24.90
CA PHE A 476 -20.66 11.76 -24.75
C PHE A 476 -20.34 12.44 -26.07
N LEU A 477 -20.79 13.70 -26.20
CA LEU A 477 -20.52 14.52 -27.38
C LEU A 477 -19.02 14.85 -27.49
N ARG A 478 -18.52 14.77 -28.71
CA ARG A 478 -17.16 15.18 -29.08
C ARG A 478 -17.17 16.63 -29.59
N PRO A 479 -16.06 17.37 -29.46
CA PRO A 479 -14.78 16.96 -28.87
C PRO A 479 -14.81 16.93 -27.33
N LEU A 480 -14.12 15.96 -26.74
CA LEU A 480 -14.10 15.74 -25.28
C LEU A 480 -13.07 16.65 -24.58
N GLN A 481 -13.45 17.22 -23.43
CA GLN A 481 -12.46 17.81 -22.51
C GLN A 481 -11.48 16.74 -22.02
N VAL A 482 -10.23 17.11 -21.76
CA VAL A 482 -9.19 16.15 -21.36
C VAL A 482 -8.71 16.42 -19.94
N ILE A 483 -8.54 15.36 -19.16
CA ILE A 483 -7.82 15.38 -17.89
C ILE A 483 -6.53 14.60 -18.06
N HIS A 484 -5.41 15.30 -18.04
CA HIS A 484 -4.10 14.69 -17.88
C HIS A 484 -3.86 14.35 -16.41
N PHE A 485 -3.67 13.07 -16.10
CA PHE A 485 -3.46 12.57 -14.76
C PHE A 485 -2.01 12.19 -14.52
N MET A 486 -1.48 12.67 -13.39
CA MET A 486 -0.19 12.22 -12.86
C MET A 486 -0.38 11.50 -11.52
N PRO A 487 0.05 10.22 -11.42
CA PRO A 487 -0.31 9.34 -10.32
C PRO A 487 0.50 9.61 -9.04
N ALA A 488 0.10 8.96 -7.94
CA ALA A 488 0.80 8.95 -6.67
C ALA A 488 2.06 8.06 -6.69
N SER A 489 2.82 8.05 -5.58
CA SER A 489 4.13 7.38 -5.48
C SER A 489 4.07 5.89 -5.71
N ASN A 490 2.92 5.24 -5.46
CA ASN A 490 2.79 3.81 -5.74
C ASN A 490 2.95 3.44 -7.22
N VAL A 491 2.71 4.35 -8.17
CA VAL A 491 3.08 4.12 -9.58
C VAL A 491 4.57 4.43 -9.82
N GLU A 492 5.08 5.51 -9.20
CA GLU A 492 6.49 5.92 -9.33
C GLU A 492 7.48 4.90 -8.77
N ASP A 493 7.12 4.28 -7.64
CA ASP A 493 7.87 3.24 -6.94
C ASP A 493 7.63 1.85 -7.57
N GLY A 494 6.83 1.80 -8.63
CA GLY A 494 6.53 0.58 -9.39
C GLY A 494 5.56 -0.38 -8.71
N LEU A 495 4.87 0.00 -7.63
CA LEU A 495 3.96 -0.89 -6.90
C LEU A 495 2.68 -1.25 -7.68
N GLN A 496 2.24 -0.39 -8.61
CA GLN A 496 1.10 -0.67 -9.49
C GLN A 496 1.29 -0.02 -10.87
N PRO A 497 0.67 -0.54 -11.95
CA PRO A 497 0.73 0.08 -13.27
C PRO A 497 -0.07 1.38 -13.32
N LEU A 498 0.23 2.25 -14.29
CA LEU A 498 -0.45 3.53 -14.45
C LEU A 498 -1.96 3.34 -14.72
N THR A 499 -2.33 2.32 -15.50
CA THR A 499 -3.73 2.03 -15.82
C THR A 499 -4.56 1.71 -14.58
N ALA A 500 -4.02 0.93 -13.63
CA ALA A 500 -4.70 0.62 -12.38
C ALA A 500 -4.95 1.90 -11.56
N ALA A 501 -3.95 2.78 -11.48
CA ALA A 501 -4.09 4.07 -10.79
C ALA A 501 -5.16 4.96 -11.45
N MET A 502 -5.17 5.02 -12.79
CA MET A 502 -6.16 5.78 -13.56
C MET A 502 -7.56 5.23 -13.37
N GLU A 503 -7.75 3.92 -13.42
CA GLU A 503 -9.06 3.30 -13.24
C GLU A 503 -9.58 3.49 -11.80
N ASN A 504 -8.71 3.37 -10.79
CA ASN A 504 -9.09 3.58 -9.39
C ASN A 504 -9.49 5.02 -9.08
N ARG A 505 -8.84 6.01 -9.72
CA ARG A 505 -9.04 7.44 -9.37
C ARG A 505 -9.88 8.22 -10.37
N LEU A 506 -9.81 7.90 -11.66
CA LEU A 506 -10.44 8.69 -12.72
C LEU A 506 -11.67 8.01 -13.31
N ALA A 507 -11.97 6.75 -12.99
CA ALA A 507 -13.13 6.09 -13.60
C ALA A 507 -14.42 6.91 -13.43
N PRO A 508 -14.77 7.45 -12.24
CA PRO A 508 -15.98 8.28 -12.11
C PRO A 508 -15.93 9.60 -12.87
N ILE A 509 -14.74 10.18 -13.06
CA ILE A 509 -14.59 11.41 -13.84
C ILE A 509 -14.65 11.12 -15.35
N THR A 510 -14.14 9.97 -15.78
CA THR A 510 -14.29 9.52 -17.16
C THR A 510 -15.78 9.27 -17.47
N LYS A 511 -16.50 8.67 -16.52
CA LYS A 511 -17.96 8.48 -16.58
C LYS A 511 -18.76 9.78 -16.52
N SER A 512 -18.17 10.92 -16.14
CA SER A 512 -18.82 12.24 -16.21
C SER A 512 -18.63 12.94 -17.56
N GLY A 513 -17.96 12.30 -18.54
CA GLY A 513 -17.89 12.78 -19.92
C GLY A 513 -16.57 13.42 -20.33
N ARG A 514 -15.50 13.19 -19.56
CA ARG A 514 -14.15 13.71 -19.85
C ARG A 514 -13.23 12.58 -20.29
N ALA A 515 -12.35 12.85 -21.25
CA ALA A 515 -11.28 11.92 -21.60
C ALA A 515 -10.22 11.93 -20.49
N ALA A 516 -9.73 10.76 -20.09
CA ALA A 516 -8.62 10.65 -19.15
C ALA A 516 -7.35 10.24 -19.89
N PHE A 517 -6.26 10.98 -19.67
CA PHE A 517 -4.98 10.79 -20.33
C PHE A 517 -3.86 10.65 -19.31
N GLY A 518 -2.94 9.73 -19.51
CA GLY A 518 -1.77 9.55 -18.65
C GLY A 518 -0.55 9.11 -19.44
N VAL A 519 0.60 9.71 -19.16
CA VAL A 519 1.88 9.33 -19.79
C VAL A 519 2.69 8.46 -18.84
N VAL A 520 3.21 7.35 -19.36
CA VAL A 520 4.12 6.45 -18.65
C VAL A 520 5.53 7.05 -18.69
N ILE A 521 5.92 7.71 -17.61
CA ILE A 521 7.28 8.23 -17.44
C ILE A 521 8.27 7.09 -17.14
N LYS A 522 9.53 7.28 -17.54
CA LYS A 522 10.60 6.30 -17.35
C LYS A 522 10.81 5.97 -15.87
N GLY A 523 10.57 4.72 -15.51
CA GLY A 523 10.55 4.22 -14.13
C GLY A 523 9.29 3.44 -13.77
N TYR A 524 8.17 3.72 -14.44
CA TYR A 524 6.92 2.99 -14.20
C TYR A 524 7.02 1.54 -14.72
N ILE A 525 6.14 0.65 -14.25
CA ILE A 525 6.15 -0.78 -14.59
C ILE A 525 6.18 -1.00 -16.11
N GLU A 526 5.45 -0.18 -16.86
CA GLU A 526 5.35 -0.29 -18.31
C GLU A 526 6.57 0.26 -19.07
N ARG A 527 7.43 1.04 -18.40
CA ARG A 527 8.66 1.63 -18.96
C ARG A 527 9.78 1.65 -17.92
N LEU A 528 10.29 0.47 -17.58
CA LEU A 528 11.34 0.27 -16.57
C LEU A 528 12.66 0.96 -16.93
N ARG A 529 13.45 1.25 -15.90
CA ARG A 529 14.82 1.81 -16.05
C ARG A 529 15.80 0.71 -16.48
N PRO A 530 16.98 1.02 -17.06
CA PRO A 530 17.98 0.01 -17.43
C PRO A 530 18.62 -0.68 -16.22
N GLU A 531 19.31 -1.80 -16.46
CA GLU A 531 19.96 -2.58 -15.40
C GLU A 531 21.09 -1.80 -14.74
N GLY A 532 21.13 -1.81 -13.40
CA GLY A 532 22.09 -1.02 -12.63
C GLY A 532 21.77 0.48 -12.49
N TYR A 533 20.57 0.94 -12.86
CA TYR A 533 20.18 2.34 -12.67
C TYR A 533 20.25 2.75 -11.19
N VAL A 534 20.96 3.84 -10.91
CA VAL A 534 21.03 4.48 -9.59
C VAL A 534 20.22 5.77 -9.64
N GLU A 535 19.33 5.94 -8.67
CA GLU A 535 18.55 7.16 -8.52
C GLU A 535 19.49 8.37 -8.29
N PRO A 536 19.46 9.41 -9.15
CA PRO A 536 20.34 10.55 -9.00
C PRO A 536 20.02 11.37 -7.76
N ASP A 537 21.05 11.86 -7.08
CA ASP A 537 20.89 12.74 -5.93
C ASP A 537 20.14 14.02 -6.35
N PRO A 538 19.05 14.42 -5.65
CA PRO A 538 18.25 15.59 -5.99
C PRO A 538 19.00 16.94 -6.07
N ARG A 539 20.26 16.98 -5.64
CA ARG A 539 21.13 18.16 -5.64
C ARG A 539 22.00 18.27 -6.90
N THR A 540 21.85 17.35 -7.85
CA THR A 540 22.76 17.16 -8.98
C THR A 540 22.13 17.51 -10.34
N ALA A 541 22.99 17.72 -11.34
CA ALA A 541 22.56 18.02 -12.72
C ALA A 541 21.84 16.82 -13.36
N GLU A 542 22.25 15.61 -13.00
CA GLU A 542 21.66 14.34 -13.43
C GLU A 542 20.20 14.24 -12.97
N TYR A 543 19.89 14.73 -11.76
CA TYR A 543 18.49 14.79 -11.30
C TYR A 543 17.67 15.81 -12.09
N ARG A 544 18.24 16.98 -12.42
CA ARG A 544 17.56 17.95 -13.30
C ARG A 544 17.25 17.32 -14.66
N GLU A 545 18.21 16.63 -15.27
CA GLU A 545 18.02 15.95 -16.56
C GLU A 545 16.90 14.91 -16.50
N LYS A 546 16.85 14.11 -15.44
CA LYS A 546 15.74 13.19 -15.20
C LYS A 546 14.37 13.91 -15.21
N ILE A 547 14.23 15.01 -14.46
CA ILE A 547 12.98 15.76 -14.37
C ILE A 547 12.62 16.44 -15.71
N VAL A 548 13.61 16.96 -16.42
CA VAL A 548 13.42 17.51 -17.77
C VAL A 548 12.90 16.44 -18.73
N ASN A 549 13.50 15.25 -18.75
CA ASN A 549 13.09 14.19 -19.67
C ASN A 549 11.69 13.66 -19.35
N TRP A 550 11.34 13.51 -18.07
CA TRP A 550 9.97 13.22 -17.65
C TRP A 550 8.98 14.29 -18.12
N THR A 551 9.36 15.56 -18.01
CA THR A 551 8.53 16.68 -18.46
C THR A 551 8.36 16.64 -19.98
N ILE A 552 9.43 16.41 -20.74
CA ILE A 552 9.38 16.32 -22.20
C ILE A 552 8.49 15.16 -22.64
N ASP A 553 8.64 13.96 -22.07
CA ASP A 553 7.77 12.81 -22.38
C ASP A 553 6.28 13.15 -22.22
N VAL A 554 5.94 13.84 -21.12
CA VAL A 554 4.57 14.29 -20.89
C VAL A 554 4.12 15.28 -21.97
N ARG A 555 4.93 16.29 -22.28
CA ARG A 555 4.60 17.33 -23.27
C ARG A 555 4.47 16.75 -24.68
N ARG A 556 5.25 15.73 -25.02
CA ARG A 556 5.13 14.93 -26.26
C ARG A 556 3.83 14.13 -26.28
N GLY A 557 3.40 13.59 -25.15
CA GLY A 557 2.07 12.99 -25.00
C GLY A 557 0.95 14.00 -25.23
N LEU A 558 1.08 15.23 -24.74
CA LEU A 558 0.12 16.30 -25.02
C LEU A 558 0.14 16.73 -26.50
N ASP A 559 1.29 16.70 -27.18
CA ASP A 559 1.36 16.91 -28.64
C ASP A 559 0.53 15.85 -29.39
N TYR A 560 0.50 14.60 -28.92
CA TYR A 560 -0.37 13.57 -29.50
C TYR A 560 -1.85 13.95 -29.39
N LEU A 561 -2.28 14.57 -28.28
CA LEU A 561 -3.67 15.03 -28.15
C LEU A 561 -4.03 16.09 -29.20
N GLU A 562 -3.09 16.94 -29.61
CA GLU A 562 -3.29 17.95 -30.67
C GLU A 562 -3.54 17.31 -32.05
N THR A 563 -3.19 16.03 -32.23
CA THR A 563 -3.44 15.29 -33.49
C THR A 563 -4.84 14.68 -33.56
N ARG A 564 -5.63 14.79 -32.49
CA ARG A 564 -6.94 14.15 -32.35
C ARG A 564 -8.08 15.14 -32.59
N ASP A 565 -9.03 14.77 -33.43
CA ASP A 565 -10.24 15.56 -33.72
C ASP A 565 -11.37 15.30 -32.70
N ASP A 566 -11.27 14.22 -31.94
CA ASP A 566 -12.24 13.83 -30.92
C ASP A 566 -11.98 14.42 -29.53
N LEU A 567 -10.91 15.20 -29.39
CA LEU A 567 -10.49 15.84 -28.14
C LEU A 567 -10.43 17.36 -28.29
N ASP A 568 -10.81 18.07 -27.24
CA ASP A 568 -10.74 19.53 -27.17
C ASP A 568 -9.44 19.96 -26.49
N THR A 569 -8.41 20.19 -27.27
CA THR A 569 -7.09 20.60 -26.77
C THR A 569 -7.05 22.04 -26.25
N SER A 570 -8.12 22.81 -26.43
CA SER A 570 -8.28 24.10 -25.76
C SER A 570 -8.74 23.95 -24.30
N ARG A 571 -9.25 22.77 -23.91
CA ARG A 571 -9.81 22.46 -22.58
C ARG A 571 -9.12 21.25 -21.95
N ILE A 572 -7.81 21.38 -21.71
CA ILE A 572 -7.01 20.37 -21.00
C ILE A 572 -6.87 20.79 -19.52
N ALA A 573 -7.26 19.90 -18.61
CA ALA A 573 -6.95 19.99 -17.20
C ALA A 573 -5.79 19.08 -16.82
N PHE A 574 -5.07 19.48 -15.77
CA PHE A 574 -4.10 18.65 -15.09
C PHE A 574 -4.65 18.20 -13.72
N LEU A 575 -4.53 16.92 -13.39
CA LEU A 575 -4.82 16.36 -12.07
C LEU A 575 -3.60 15.61 -11.53
N GLY A 576 -3.04 16.07 -10.41
CA GLY A 576 -1.90 15.43 -9.75
C GLY A 576 -2.23 14.96 -8.35
N ALA A 577 -1.96 13.70 -8.05
CA ALA A 577 -2.18 13.12 -6.72
C ALA A 577 -0.85 12.88 -5.99
N SER A 578 -0.69 13.40 -4.78
CA SER A 578 0.48 13.12 -3.91
C SER A 578 1.84 13.32 -4.61
N ALA A 579 2.61 12.28 -4.90
CA ALA A 579 3.87 12.40 -5.66
C ALA A 579 3.69 12.97 -7.08
N GLY A 580 2.54 12.74 -7.71
CA GLY A 580 2.13 13.40 -8.95
C GLY A 580 1.97 14.90 -8.77
N ALA A 581 1.72 15.39 -7.56
CA ALA A 581 1.79 16.81 -7.26
C ALA A 581 3.24 17.34 -7.25
N ARG A 582 4.17 16.59 -6.65
CA ARG A 582 5.59 16.98 -6.55
C ARG A 582 6.22 17.28 -7.91
N SER A 583 6.17 16.32 -8.84
CA SER A 583 6.68 16.53 -10.20
C SER A 583 5.74 17.44 -11.01
N GLY A 584 4.46 17.46 -10.65
CA GLY A 584 3.42 18.20 -11.36
C GLY A 584 3.58 19.70 -11.18
N LEU A 585 4.06 20.18 -10.04
CA LEU A 585 4.30 21.60 -9.80
C LEU A 585 5.30 22.19 -10.81
N ILE A 586 6.30 21.40 -11.22
CA ILE A 586 7.26 21.81 -12.25
C ILE A 586 6.58 21.79 -13.63
N LEU A 587 5.96 20.66 -13.98
CA LEU A 587 5.26 20.49 -15.26
C LEU A 587 4.19 21.57 -15.49
N ALA A 588 3.36 21.85 -14.49
CA ALA A 588 2.29 22.84 -14.55
C ALA A 588 2.80 24.28 -14.66
N ALA A 589 4.04 24.55 -14.24
CA ALA A 589 4.67 25.85 -14.40
C ALA A 589 5.29 26.04 -15.80
N VAL A 590 5.66 24.96 -16.49
CA VAL A 590 6.32 25.01 -17.81
C VAL A 590 5.42 24.62 -18.98
N GLU A 591 4.21 24.12 -18.71
CA GLU A 591 3.23 23.70 -19.72
C GLU A 591 2.02 24.65 -19.74
N ASN A 592 1.89 25.41 -20.83
CA ASN A 592 0.88 26.46 -20.98
C ASN A 592 -0.46 25.95 -21.54
N ARG A 593 -0.54 24.68 -21.95
CA ARG A 593 -1.78 24.09 -22.48
C ARG A 593 -2.82 23.79 -21.40
N TYR A 594 -2.42 23.68 -20.14
CA TYR A 594 -3.37 23.46 -19.05
C TYR A 594 -4.22 24.72 -18.82
N ARG A 595 -5.55 24.54 -18.84
CA ARG A 595 -6.52 25.59 -18.49
C ARG A 595 -7.07 25.46 -17.09
N SER A 596 -6.91 24.29 -16.48
CA SER A 596 -7.32 24.03 -15.11
C SER A 596 -6.36 23.05 -14.46
N ILE A 597 -6.12 23.23 -13.17
CA ILE A 597 -5.22 22.39 -12.39
C ILE A 597 -5.95 21.96 -11.13
N ALA A 598 -5.85 20.68 -10.76
CA ALA A 598 -6.30 20.15 -9.48
C ALA A 598 -5.21 19.29 -8.84
N TRP A 599 -5.02 19.48 -7.54
CA TRP A 599 -4.07 18.72 -6.72
C TRP A 599 -4.82 17.99 -5.61
N LEU A 600 -4.50 16.72 -5.41
CA LEU A 600 -5.04 15.90 -4.33
C LEU A 600 -3.93 15.55 -3.36
N GLY A 601 -4.05 15.97 -2.09
CA GLY A 601 -3.02 15.73 -1.08
C GLY A 601 -1.67 16.28 -1.54
N ALA A 602 -1.51 17.60 -1.60
CA ALA A 602 -0.30 18.24 -2.13
C ALA A 602 0.33 19.19 -1.12
N GLY A 603 1.67 19.22 -1.08
CA GLY A 603 2.42 20.06 -0.15
C GLY A 603 3.89 20.17 -0.52
N LEU A 604 4.62 21.00 0.23
CA LEU A 604 6.07 21.16 0.11
C LEU A 604 6.77 20.51 1.30
N ARG A 605 7.86 19.77 1.04
CA ARG A 605 8.70 19.18 2.10
C ARG A 605 9.90 20.07 2.39
N LYS A 606 10.28 20.22 3.67
CA LYS A 606 11.47 20.99 4.08
C LYS A 606 12.76 20.46 3.43
N SER A 607 12.85 19.14 3.21
CA SER A 607 13.99 18.51 2.52
C SER A 607 14.18 18.98 1.07
N TRP A 608 13.14 19.53 0.42
CA TRP A 608 13.24 20.02 -0.96
C TRP A 608 14.00 21.33 -1.06
N VAL A 609 14.22 22.05 0.04
CA VAL A 609 15.00 23.31 0.04
C VAL A 609 16.41 23.10 -0.51
N GLN A 610 16.98 21.92 -0.32
CA GLN A 610 18.34 21.60 -0.78
C GLN A 610 18.40 21.13 -2.24
N TRP A 611 17.26 20.88 -2.89
CA TRP A 611 17.23 20.37 -4.27
C TRP A 611 17.76 21.40 -5.25
N ILE A 612 18.34 20.90 -6.36
CA ILE A 612 18.88 21.74 -7.42
C ILE A 612 17.80 22.69 -7.96
N ALA A 613 18.12 23.97 -8.10
CA ALA A 613 17.14 25.04 -8.26
C ALA A 613 16.27 24.89 -9.52
N GLU A 614 16.88 24.42 -10.61
CA GLU A 614 16.30 24.15 -11.93
C GLU A 614 15.23 23.05 -11.94
N ALA A 615 15.20 22.20 -10.90
CA ALA A 615 14.28 21.08 -10.76
C ALA A 615 13.65 21.04 -9.35
N ASN A 616 13.47 22.22 -8.75
CA ASN A 616 12.93 22.35 -7.40
C ASN A 616 11.46 22.83 -7.44
N PRO A 617 10.48 22.01 -7.01
CA PRO A 617 9.07 22.40 -7.01
C PRO A 617 8.77 23.72 -6.29
N ILE A 618 9.53 24.06 -5.25
CA ILE A 618 9.39 25.33 -4.50
C ILE A 618 9.60 26.53 -5.43
N ASN A 619 10.56 26.43 -6.34
CA ASN A 619 10.90 27.52 -7.25
C ASN A 619 9.89 27.66 -8.40
N PHE A 620 9.20 26.58 -8.77
CA PHE A 620 8.30 26.56 -9.93
C PHE A 620 6.84 26.87 -9.55
N ALA A 621 6.40 26.47 -8.36
CA ALA A 621 5.02 26.65 -7.90
C ALA A 621 4.46 28.09 -8.05
N PRO A 622 5.21 29.18 -7.75
CA PRO A 622 4.71 30.55 -7.93
C PRO A 622 4.44 30.94 -9.39
N HIS A 623 4.97 30.20 -10.36
CA HIS A 623 4.89 30.53 -11.79
C HIS A 623 3.76 29.79 -12.51
N ILE A 624 2.99 28.97 -11.80
CA ILE A 624 1.83 28.26 -12.34
C ILE A 624 0.70 29.27 -12.64
N GLN A 625 0.33 29.39 -13.92
CA GLN A 625 -0.61 30.40 -14.40
C GLN A 625 -2.07 29.97 -14.28
N ALA A 626 -2.42 28.79 -14.80
CA ALA A 626 -3.80 28.30 -14.87
C ALA A 626 -4.46 28.25 -13.47
N PRO A 627 -5.78 28.48 -13.35
CA PRO A 627 -6.50 28.30 -12.10
C PRO A 627 -6.17 26.96 -11.42
N LYS A 628 -5.98 26.98 -10.10
CA LYS A 628 -5.59 25.80 -9.33
C LYS A 628 -6.50 25.49 -8.14
N LEU A 629 -6.97 24.24 -8.06
CA LEU A 629 -7.65 23.66 -6.91
C LEU A 629 -6.65 22.81 -6.10
N MET A 630 -6.68 22.95 -4.78
CA MET A 630 -6.09 22.00 -3.84
C MET A 630 -7.21 21.35 -3.03
N VAL A 631 -7.26 20.02 -3.03
CA VAL A 631 -8.13 19.21 -2.18
C VAL A 631 -7.27 18.51 -1.14
N HIS A 632 -7.50 18.79 0.14
CA HIS A 632 -6.59 18.37 1.20
C HIS A 632 -7.31 17.92 2.48
N GLY A 633 -6.86 16.82 3.08
CA GLY A 633 -7.39 16.33 4.34
C GLY A 633 -6.91 17.17 5.52
N ARG A 634 -7.79 17.50 6.47
CA ARG A 634 -7.40 18.22 7.69
C ARG A 634 -6.39 17.45 8.54
N TYR A 635 -6.42 16.13 8.45
CA TYR A 635 -5.63 15.21 9.26
C TYR A 635 -4.64 14.41 8.41
N ASP A 636 -4.27 14.94 7.24
CA ASP A 636 -3.28 14.33 6.34
C ASP A 636 -1.98 14.06 7.10
N GLU A 637 -1.69 12.79 7.28
CA GLU A 637 -0.57 12.23 8.01
C GLU A 637 0.74 12.25 7.20
N ASN A 638 0.63 12.17 5.87
CA ASN A 638 1.77 12.12 4.96
C ASN A 638 2.27 13.53 4.57
N LEU A 639 1.32 14.43 4.29
CA LEU A 639 1.55 15.83 3.92
C LEU A 639 0.72 16.74 4.85
N PRO A 640 1.16 16.97 6.10
CA PRO A 640 0.37 17.70 7.08
C PRO A 640 -0.06 19.08 6.60
N LEU A 641 -1.34 19.40 6.86
CA LEU A 641 -1.98 20.61 6.38
C LEU A 641 -1.17 21.86 6.74
N LYS A 642 -0.76 21.99 8.01
CA LYS A 642 -0.08 23.20 8.52
C LYS A 642 1.36 23.35 8.06
N THR A 643 2.12 22.26 7.97
CA THR A 643 3.57 22.32 7.71
C THR A 643 3.94 22.08 6.26
N GLN A 644 3.03 21.56 5.42
CA GLN A 644 3.33 21.25 4.02
C GLN A 644 2.31 21.81 3.03
N ALA A 645 1.01 21.59 3.24
CA ALA A 645 -0.02 22.00 2.27
C ALA A 645 -0.34 23.50 2.30
N GLU A 646 -0.52 24.10 3.48
CA GLU A 646 -0.73 25.55 3.62
C GLU A 646 0.48 26.36 3.10
N PRO A 647 1.74 25.98 3.37
CA PRO A 647 2.89 26.62 2.74
C PRO A 647 2.86 26.58 1.21
N LEU A 648 2.48 25.43 0.61
CA LEU A 648 2.27 25.36 -0.85
C LEU A 648 1.17 26.31 -1.30
N TYR A 649 0.00 26.26 -0.65
CA TYR A 649 -1.14 27.09 -1.01
C TYR A 649 -0.80 28.58 -0.94
N LYS A 650 -0.04 29.01 0.07
CA LYS A 650 0.45 30.41 0.20
C LYS A 650 1.39 30.79 -0.94
N LEU A 651 2.23 29.86 -1.39
CA LEU A 651 3.21 30.07 -2.46
C LEU A 651 2.58 30.20 -3.86
N LEU A 652 1.45 29.51 -4.10
CA LEU A 652 0.71 29.57 -5.37
C LEU A 652 0.08 30.96 -5.60
N ARG A 653 0.06 31.43 -6.85
CA ARG A 653 -0.61 32.69 -7.24
C ARG A 653 -2.11 32.48 -7.51
N GLU A 654 -2.91 33.54 -7.39
CA GLU A 654 -4.31 33.54 -7.80
C GLU A 654 -4.49 33.31 -9.31
N PRO A 655 -5.64 32.78 -9.78
CA PRO A 655 -6.76 32.28 -8.98
C PRO A 655 -6.47 30.90 -8.39
N LYS A 656 -6.75 30.71 -7.09
CA LYS A 656 -6.58 29.44 -6.38
C LYS A 656 -7.71 29.16 -5.39
N ARG A 657 -7.99 27.87 -5.15
CA ARG A 657 -8.99 27.41 -4.17
C ARG A 657 -8.42 26.27 -3.32
N LEU A 658 -8.57 26.33 -2.00
CA LEU A 658 -8.28 25.24 -1.08
C LEU A 658 -9.59 24.68 -0.53
N VAL A 659 -9.82 23.40 -0.76
CA VAL A 659 -10.98 22.66 -0.26
C VAL A 659 -10.48 21.64 0.76
N LEU A 660 -11.02 21.72 1.98
CA LEU A 660 -10.66 20.85 3.09
C LEU A 660 -11.79 19.87 3.39
N TYR A 661 -11.44 18.64 3.75
CA TYR A 661 -12.36 17.66 4.32
C TYR A 661 -11.80 17.08 5.63
N ASP A 662 -12.71 16.55 6.44
CA ASP A 662 -12.36 15.90 7.69
C ASP A 662 -11.90 14.46 7.38
N GLY A 663 -10.60 14.31 7.16
CA GLY A 663 -9.96 13.02 6.86
C GLY A 663 -8.46 13.10 6.63
N GLY A 664 -7.86 11.95 6.34
CA GLY A 664 -6.42 11.75 6.14
C GLY A 664 -5.95 12.10 4.72
N HIS A 665 -4.85 11.50 4.28
CA HIS A 665 -4.14 11.87 3.04
C HIS A 665 -4.92 11.72 1.74
N SER A 666 -5.78 10.71 1.64
CA SER A 666 -6.54 10.40 0.42
C SER A 666 -8.01 10.80 0.55
N PRO A 667 -8.54 11.67 -0.32
CA PRO A 667 -9.95 12.05 -0.23
C PRO A 667 -10.85 10.87 -0.65
N PRO A 668 -11.97 10.65 0.05
CA PRO A 668 -12.97 9.67 -0.37
C PRO A 668 -13.61 10.11 -1.68
N MET A 669 -14.05 9.15 -2.49
CA MET A 669 -14.56 9.42 -3.85
C MET A 669 -15.81 10.31 -3.83
N GLU A 670 -16.65 10.14 -2.82
CA GLU A 670 -17.88 10.91 -2.57
C GLU A 670 -17.60 12.39 -2.34
N PHE A 671 -16.40 12.73 -1.89
CA PHE A 671 -15.96 14.12 -1.71
C PHE A 671 -15.15 14.62 -2.92
N PHE A 672 -14.17 13.81 -3.34
CA PHE A 672 -13.25 14.16 -4.41
C PHE A 672 -13.95 14.38 -5.74
N VAL A 673 -14.86 13.49 -6.14
CA VAL A 673 -15.48 13.55 -7.47
C VAL A 673 -16.33 14.82 -7.63
N PRO A 674 -17.24 15.18 -6.70
CA PRO A 674 -17.97 16.44 -6.79
C PRO A 674 -17.07 17.67 -6.74
N ALA A 675 -16.05 17.69 -5.87
CA ALA A 675 -15.15 18.83 -5.73
C ALA A 675 -14.37 19.10 -7.03
N VAL A 676 -13.83 18.05 -7.65
CA VAL A 676 -13.07 18.19 -8.90
C VAL A 676 -13.97 18.46 -10.09
N ASN A 677 -15.10 17.76 -10.24
CA ASN A 677 -16.02 18.05 -11.36
C ASN A 677 -16.54 19.49 -11.29
N THR A 678 -16.98 19.96 -10.12
CA THR A 678 -17.44 21.35 -9.95
C THR A 678 -16.37 22.35 -10.37
N TRP A 679 -15.12 22.11 -9.95
CA TRP A 679 -14.01 22.97 -10.35
C TRP A 679 -13.72 22.93 -11.84
N LEU A 680 -13.76 21.74 -12.47
CA LEU A 680 -13.55 21.59 -13.91
C LEU A 680 -14.67 22.25 -14.72
N ASP A 681 -15.93 22.15 -14.28
CA ASP A 681 -17.06 22.84 -14.92
C ASP A 681 -16.86 24.37 -14.86
N GLU A 682 -16.45 24.91 -13.71
CA GLU A 682 -16.18 26.35 -13.54
C GLU A 682 -15.01 26.86 -14.38
N THR A 683 -13.98 26.04 -14.62
CA THR A 683 -12.70 26.49 -15.19
C THR A 683 -12.45 26.06 -16.63
N LEU A 684 -13.08 24.99 -17.09
CA LEU A 684 -13.02 24.55 -18.48
C LEU A 684 -14.27 24.95 -19.27
N GLY A 685 -15.42 25.19 -18.63
CA GLY A 685 -16.70 25.46 -19.29
C GLY A 685 -17.43 24.20 -19.69
#